data_AF-A0A9D7ZBX7-F1
#
_entry.id   AF-A0A9D7ZBX7-F1
#
_cell.length_a   1.000
_cell.length_b   1.000
_cell.length_c   1.000
_cell.angle_alpha   90.00
_cell.angle_beta   90.00
_cell.angle_gamma   90.00
#
_symmetry.space_group_name_H-M   'P 1'
#
loop_
_entity.id
_entity.type
_entity.pdbx_description
1 polymer ?
#
loop_
_entity_poly.entity_id
_entity_poly.type
_entity_poly.pdbx_seq_one_letter_code
_entity_poly.pdbx_strand_id
1 'polypeptide(L)'
;MSEKLKVYGLFTGGGGLDIGFKEAGFEIIGASDIWKESENTMNLNYPDIPFICKDITTLTSDDILKSTNGVKPDVIVGGPPCQGFSVMGDKNSGDPRNILFESYARLVDDLNPICFVFENVKGIKTMFKGRYLNMVANSFSKIGYDIYLKVLNSKDYGVPQKRERVIIVGTRVNRLFNYPAPSNDSIGILKAKKNVQEAIGDLVKDNKFPNHIKLKHGEKVLKRYKLIPEGGKLPRPEELPIEIRRKNFGNTYVRLHRKELAPTMVPGNNAFPIHPTLDRSLTPREAARIQTFPDTHIFTGARKEQCILVGNAVPPLMGAHIARELKKHILDKGYVGSEENLLLTRNSMIDNNLINKVKSKLSFIDLFSGAGGIGIGFEHAGYEHVLSADFDSGVAKTFRHNHKNIPFIEGDLSDESIFESMKNVVGKKEIDVIVGGPPCQGFSMFGKRRFVKSQSHNPHDDIRNDLIFTYLKYIEEFNPKWFLMENVAGLINLADGYFLDSFIERVKELGYENYDYKIINTADYGVPQKRRRFIFLANRTGNIIPWPKPKYYAIPEDWEKPYRNINQVITGLEATKSQTKFKNHTPMNHSTEVSERFSYIKEGHKINPDDLPQNLKYSRTGKLIKSFSKVLFRLDRNQPSPTLVPGHSAFPIHPWLDRQLTVREAARIQTFPDSIEFLGNHGQQCKQVGNAFPPMAAEVFANVIKKAIANDWKEENLSGLANYSLIEK
;
A
#
# COMPACT_ATOMS: atom_id res chain seq x y z
N MET A 1 7.77 -42.19 12.75
CA MET A 1 7.86 -41.28 11.59
C MET A 1 8.30 -39.93 12.10
N SER A 2 9.36 -39.32 11.58
CA SER A 2 9.74 -37.95 11.95
C SER A 2 8.62 -37.00 11.52
N GLU A 3 8.16 -36.13 12.43
CA GLU A 3 7.13 -35.12 12.13
C GLU A 3 7.60 -34.23 10.97
N LYS A 4 6.74 -34.03 9.95
CA LYS A 4 7.07 -33.18 8.80
C LYS A 4 6.97 -31.71 9.22
N LEU A 5 7.86 -30.87 8.70
CA LEU A 5 7.72 -29.41 8.84
C LEU A 5 6.46 -28.94 8.13
N LYS A 6 5.71 -28.07 8.78
CA LYS A 6 4.40 -27.57 8.35
C LYS A 6 4.54 -26.24 7.64
N VAL A 7 3.95 -26.11 6.46
CA VAL A 7 3.98 -24.90 5.64
C VAL A 7 2.58 -24.34 5.41
N TYR A 8 2.44 -23.01 5.49
CA TYR A 8 1.22 -22.30 5.11
C TYR A 8 1.51 -21.34 3.94
N GLY A 9 0.69 -21.43 2.89
CA GLY A 9 0.78 -20.60 1.69
C GLY A 9 -0.04 -19.30 1.79
N LEU A 10 0.59 -18.16 1.59
CA LEU A 10 -0.04 -16.85 1.38
C LEU A 10 0.13 -16.45 -0.09
N PHE A 11 -0.88 -15.80 -0.68
CA PHE A 11 -0.83 -15.40 -2.10
C PHE A 11 -0.54 -16.59 -3.03
N THR A 12 -1.25 -17.69 -2.77
CA THR A 12 -1.00 -19.02 -3.34
C THR A 12 -1.04 -19.01 -4.88
N GLY A 13 -1.94 -18.23 -5.49
CA GLY A 13 -2.12 -18.19 -6.93
C GLY A 13 -2.31 -19.59 -7.53
N GLY A 14 -1.43 -19.97 -8.46
CA GLY A 14 -1.45 -21.30 -9.10
C GLY A 14 -0.87 -22.44 -8.25
N GLY A 15 -0.36 -22.17 -7.05
CA GLY A 15 0.20 -23.17 -6.11
C GLY A 15 1.67 -23.52 -6.35
N GLY A 16 2.39 -22.74 -7.16
CA GLY A 16 3.72 -23.14 -7.62
C GLY A 16 4.75 -23.31 -6.49
N LEU A 17 4.79 -22.37 -5.54
CA LEU A 17 5.69 -22.43 -4.39
C LEU A 17 5.27 -23.55 -3.43
N ASP A 18 3.97 -23.71 -3.20
CA ASP A 18 3.37 -24.72 -2.33
C ASP A 18 3.72 -26.14 -2.79
N ILE A 19 3.57 -26.41 -4.09
CA ILE A 19 3.98 -27.68 -4.71
C ILE A 19 5.46 -27.93 -4.48
N GLY A 20 6.30 -26.92 -4.68
CA GLY A 20 7.74 -27.04 -4.43
C GLY A 20 8.04 -27.47 -2.99
N PHE A 21 7.38 -26.85 -2.02
CA PHE A 21 7.53 -27.20 -0.60
C PHE A 21 7.02 -28.62 -0.28
N LYS A 22 5.85 -29.01 -0.81
CA LYS A 22 5.31 -30.37 -0.66
C LYS A 22 6.30 -31.43 -1.16
N GLU A 23 6.87 -31.21 -2.35
CA GLU A 23 7.78 -32.16 -2.99
C GLU A 23 9.17 -32.19 -2.33
N ALA A 24 9.56 -31.14 -1.61
CA ALA A 24 10.71 -31.14 -0.70
C ALA A 24 10.42 -31.82 0.67
N GLY A 25 9.21 -32.36 0.84
CA GLY A 25 8.79 -33.11 2.01
C GLY A 25 8.33 -32.26 3.19
N PHE A 26 7.74 -31.09 2.93
CA PHE A 26 6.91 -30.36 3.89
C PHE A 26 5.47 -30.88 3.85
N GLU A 27 4.73 -30.65 4.92
CA GLU A 27 3.28 -30.81 4.98
C GLU A 27 2.62 -29.46 4.76
N ILE A 28 1.81 -29.31 3.69
CA ILE A 28 1.01 -28.11 3.51
C ILE A 28 -0.20 -28.21 4.43
N ILE A 29 -0.26 -27.36 5.45
CA ILE A 29 -1.34 -27.36 6.44
C ILE A 29 -2.52 -26.45 6.05
N GLY A 30 -2.30 -25.55 5.09
CA GLY A 30 -3.32 -24.65 4.59
C GLY A 30 -2.78 -23.63 3.60
N ALA A 31 -3.68 -22.97 2.89
CA ALA A 31 -3.35 -21.95 1.90
C ALA A 31 -4.38 -20.82 1.89
N SER A 32 -3.99 -19.66 1.38
CA SER A 32 -4.89 -18.52 1.20
C SER A 32 -4.53 -17.70 -0.03
N ASP A 33 -5.56 -17.10 -0.62
CA ASP A 33 -5.47 -16.09 -1.68
C ASP A 33 -6.78 -15.29 -1.68
N ILE A 34 -6.78 -14.10 -2.28
CA ILE A 34 -8.02 -13.34 -2.49
C ILE A 34 -8.82 -13.89 -3.68
N TRP A 35 -8.16 -14.63 -4.59
CA TRP A 35 -8.72 -14.97 -5.88
C TRP A 35 -9.44 -16.32 -5.87
N LYS A 36 -10.72 -16.31 -6.29
CA LYS A 36 -11.60 -17.50 -6.29
C LYS A 36 -11.07 -18.62 -7.18
N GLU A 37 -10.43 -18.30 -8.29
CA GLU A 37 -9.82 -19.27 -9.19
C GLU A 37 -8.57 -19.93 -8.58
N SER A 38 -7.88 -19.26 -7.65
CA SER A 38 -6.83 -19.88 -6.85
C SER A 38 -7.43 -20.93 -5.90
N GLU A 39 -8.49 -20.58 -5.18
CA GLU A 39 -9.23 -21.52 -4.31
C GLU A 39 -9.71 -22.75 -5.08
N ASN A 40 -10.43 -22.53 -6.18
CA ASN A 40 -10.94 -23.62 -7.01
C ASN A 40 -9.82 -24.52 -7.53
N THR A 41 -8.67 -23.93 -7.90
CA THR A 41 -7.47 -24.66 -8.30
C THR A 41 -6.90 -25.50 -7.16
N MET A 42 -6.76 -24.93 -5.96
CA MET A 42 -6.22 -25.67 -4.82
C MET A 42 -7.17 -26.78 -4.35
N ASN A 43 -8.46 -26.51 -4.22
CA ASN A 43 -9.46 -27.50 -3.80
C ASN A 43 -9.56 -28.68 -4.78
N LEU A 44 -9.38 -28.43 -6.08
CA LEU A 44 -9.41 -29.49 -7.08
C LEU A 44 -8.18 -30.40 -7.01
N ASN A 45 -6.99 -29.84 -6.75
CA ASN A 45 -5.74 -30.61 -6.73
C ASN A 45 -5.42 -31.20 -5.35
N TYR A 46 -5.88 -30.55 -4.29
CA TYR A 46 -5.59 -30.87 -2.89
C TYR A 46 -6.82 -30.67 -2.00
N PRO A 47 -7.88 -31.49 -2.17
CA PRO A 47 -9.16 -31.29 -1.49
C PRO A 47 -9.08 -31.38 0.05
N ASP A 48 -8.06 -32.05 0.57
CA ASP A 48 -7.85 -32.21 2.02
C ASP A 48 -7.12 -31.01 2.66
N ILE A 49 -6.59 -30.08 1.86
CA ILE A 49 -5.88 -28.90 2.36
C ILE A 49 -6.89 -27.75 2.50
N PRO A 50 -7.05 -27.17 3.69
CA PRO A 50 -7.96 -26.04 3.87
C PRO A 50 -7.47 -24.82 3.08
N PHE A 51 -8.40 -24.19 2.36
CA PHE A 51 -8.15 -22.95 1.63
C PHE A 51 -9.01 -21.80 2.18
N ILE A 52 -8.40 -20.64 2.39
CA ILE A 52 -9.11 -19.42 2.79
C ILE A 52 -9.10 -18.43 1.63
N CYS A 53 -10.24 -18.27 0.95
CA CYS A 53 -10.43 -17.26 -0.08
C CYS A 53 -10.77 -15.89 0.56
N LYS A 54 -9.75 -15.11 0.93
CA LYS A 54 -9.90 -13.86 1.69
C LYS A 54 -8.79 -12.85 1.38
N ASP A 55 -9.13 -11.57 1.38
CA ASP A 55 -8.14 -10.48 1.32
C ASP A 55 -7.23 -10.56 2.55
N ILE A 56 -5.92 -10.63 2.32
CA ILE A 56 -4.91 -10.72 3.38
C ILE A 56 -4.99 -9.57 4.39
N THR A 57 -5.44 -8.39 3.98
CA THR A 57 -5.57 -7.25 4.89
C THR A 57 -6.63 -7.49 5.96
N THR A 58 -7.55 -8.43 5.70
CA THR A 58 -8.61 -8.85 6.62
C THR A 58 -8.42 -10.28 7.14
N LEU A 59 -7.42 -11.01 6.63
CA LEU A 59 -7.09 -12.37 7.07
C LEU A 59 -6.36 -12.30 8.42
N THR A 60 -6.87 -12.97 9.44
CA THR A 60 -6.29 -12.96 10.79
C THR A 60 -5.54 -14.26 11.08
N SER A 61 -4.67 -14.24 12.10
CA SER A 61 -4.07 -15.48 12.61
C SER A 61 -5.12 -16.47 13.09
N ASP A 62 -6.25 -15.97 13.62
CA ASP A 62 -7.32 -16.81 14.15
C ASP A 62 -8.09 -17.51 13.03
N ASP A 63 -8.29 -16.84 11.88
CA ASP A 63 -8.83 -17.48 10.68
C ASP A 63 -7.94 -18.67 10.26
N ILE A 64 -6.62 -18.44 10.21
CA ILE A 64 -5.64 -19.47 9.87
C ILE A 64 -5.68 -20.60 10.88
N LEU A 65 -5.57 -20.30 12.18
CA LEU A 65 -5.59 -21.32 13.25
C LEU A 65 -6.89 -22.11 13.27
N LYS A 66 -8.05 -21.48 13.02
CA LYS A 66 -9.32 -22.20 12.89
C LYS A 66 -9.28 -23.16 11.71
N SER A 67 -8.79 -22.71 10.55
CA SER A 67 -8.69 -23.56 9.35
C SER A 67 -7.72 -24.72 9.52
N THR A 68 -6.69 -24.57 10.35
CA THR A 68 -5.65 -25.57 10.60
C THR A 68 -5.86 -26.35 11.90
N ASN A 69 -7.05 -26.31 12.51
CA ASN A 69 -7.37 -26.98 13.78
C ASN A 69 -6.39 -26.66 14.92
N GLY A 70 -5.97 -25.40 15.01
CA GLY A 70 -5.05 -24.87 16.02
C GLY A 70 -3.56 -25.06 15.69
N VAL A 71 -3.23 -25.72 14.57
CA VAL A 71 -1.85 -26.02 14.19
C VAL A 71 -1.17 -24.77 13.62
N LYS A 72 -0.03 -24.38 14.19
CA LYS A 72 0.81 -23.28 13.68
C LYS A 72 1.76 -23.76 12.58
N PRO A 73 2.03 -22.93 11.55
CA PRO A 73 3.04 -23.25 10.55
C PRO A 73 4.46 -23.11 11.10
N ASP A 74 5.35 -24.03 10.71
CA ASP A 74 6.80 -23.87 10.88
C ASP A 74 7.38 -22.90 9.85
N VAL A 75 6.76 -22.83 8.66
CA VAL A 75 7.16 -21.94 7.57
C VAL A 75 5.95 -21.25 6.95
N ILE A 76 6.03 -19.95 6.73
CA ILE A 76 5.06 -19.21 5.91
C ILE A 76 5.71 -18.81 4.59
N VAL A 77 5.05 -19.08 3.47
CA VAL A 77 5.56 -18.77 2.13
C VAL A 77 4.58 -17.92 1.35
N GLY A 78 5.04 -17.02 0.50
CA GLY A 78 4.15 -16.29 -0.40
C GLY A 78 4.81 -15.15 -1.17
N GLY A 79 4.12 -14.68 -2.20
CA GLY A 79 4.58 -13.59 -3.06
C GLY A 79 3.54 -12.48 -3.18
N PRO A 80 3.51 -11.49 -2.26
CA PRO A 80 2.54 -10.40 -2.34
C PRO A 80 2.68 -9.65 -3.69
N PRO A 81 1.55 -9.39 -4.37
CA PRO A 81 1.58 -8.82 -5.69
C PRO A 81 2.22 -7.44 -5.69
N CYS A 82 3.05 -7.21 -6.70
CA CYS A 82 3.72 -5.95 -6.94
C CYS A 82 3.06 -5.17 -8.09
N GLN A 83 1.85 -5.55 -8.54
CA GLN A 83 1.25 -5.09 -9.80
C GLN A 83 0.82 -3.60 -9.76
N GLY A 84 1.80 -2.74 -10.03
CA GLY A 84 1.67 -1.33 -10.40
C GLY A 84 2.76 -0.88 -11.38
N PHE A 85 3.42 -1.83 -12.04
CA PHE A 85 4.58 -1.57 -12.90
C PHE A 85 4.20 -1.56 -14.38
N SER A 86 4.04 -0.36 -14.91
CA SER A 86 4.71 0.00 -16.15
C SER A 86 5.86 0.95 -15.78
N VAL A 87 6.86 1.07 -16.66
CA VAL A 87 7.96 2.04 -16.59
C VAL A 87 7.44 3.51 -16.52
N MET A 88 6.12 3.71 -16.60
CA MET A 88 5.40 4.98 -16.61
C MET A 88 4.43 5.18 -15.42
N GLY A 89 4.56 4.47 -14.29
CA GLY A 89 3.68 4.61 -13.12
C GLY A 89 4.22 5.54 -12.01
N ASP A 90 3.37 6.43 -11.49
CA ASP A 90 3.72 7.39 -10.42
C ASP A 90 4.08 6.73 -9.09
N LYS A 91 5.23 7.19 -8.56
CA LYS A 91 5.92 6.68 -7.38
C LYS A 91 5.34 7.27 -6.09
N ASN A 92 4.18 6.77 -5.64
CA ASN A 92 3.63 7.09 -4.32
C ASN A 92 4.09 6.05 -3.27
N SER A 93 4.60 6.47 -2.12
CA SER A 93 4.87 5.64 -0.93
C SER A 93 3.62 5.43 -0.04
N GLY A 94 2.52 6.14 -0.25
CA GLY A 94 1.19 5.89 0.36
C GLY A 94 0.41 4.81 -0.40
N ASP A 95 1.14 3.95 -1.10
CA ASP A 95 0.56 2.99 -2.00
C ASP A 95 -0.08 1.83 -1.24
N PRO A 96 -1.25 1.34 -1.67
CA PRO A 96 -1.88 0.13 -1.12
C PRO A 96 -0.94 -1.09 -1.04
N ARG A 97 0.18 -1.10 -1.79
CA ARG A 97 1.29 -2.06 -1.67
C ARG A 97 1.89 -2.16 -0.27
N ASN A 98 1.91 -1.10 0.53
CA ASN A 98 2.44 -1.17 1.90
C ASN A 98 1.58 -2.09 2.76
N ILE A 99 0.27 -2.04 2.55
CA ILE A 99 -0.71 -2.78 3.33
C ILE A 99 -0.56 -4.29 3.13
N LEU A 100 -0.27 -4.74 1.90
CA LEU A 100 -0.18 -6.17 1.60
C LEU A 100 1.04 -6.83 2.25
N PHE A 101 2.21 -6.18 2.17
CA PHE A 101 3.40 -6.71 2.83
C PHE A 101 3.32 -6.54 4.36
N GLU A 102 2.75 -5.44 4.86
CA GLU A 102 2.51 -5.25 6.29
C GLU A 102 1.55 -6.31 6.84
N SER A 103 0.54 -6.69 6.06
CA SER A 103 -0.37 -7.79 6.42
C SER A 103 0.33 -9.15 6.40
N TYR A 104 1.22 -9.40 5.44
CA TYR A 104 2.10 -10.58 5.47
C TYR A 104 2.95 -10.58 6.75
N ALA A 105 3.63 -9.46 7.04
CA ALA A 105 4.47 -9.31 8.22
C ALA A 105 3.68 -9.46 9.53
N ARG A 106 2.45 -8.94 9.59
CA ARG A 106 1.52 -9.13 10.70
C ARG A 106 1.23 -10.61 10.93
N LEU A 107 0.90 -11.37 9.88
CA LEU A 107 0.64 -12.81 10.00
C LEU A 107 1.89 -13.59 10.43
N VAL A 108 3.06 -13.22 9.92
CA VAL A 108 4.35 -13.80 10.36
C VAL A 108 4.63 -13.51 11.83
N ASP A 109 4.33 -12.30 12.30
CA ASP A 109 4.50 -11.92 13.70
C ASP A 109 3.50 -12.67 14.61
N ASP A 110 2.22 -12.71 14.21
CA ASP A 110 1.15 -13.34 14.98
C ASP A 110 1.30 -14.88 15.07
N LEU A 111 1.69 -15.53 13.97
CA LEU A 111 1.84 -16.99 13.91
C LEU A 111 3.23 -17.45 14.32
N ASN A 112 4.23 -16.57 14.24
CA ASN A 112 5.61 -16.80 14.65
C ASN A 112 6.21 -18.11 14.05
N PRO A 113 6.27 -18.28 12.70
CA PRO A 113 6.91 -19.45 12.06
C PRO A 113 8.44 -19.42 12.17
N ILE A 114 9.11 -20.58 12.20
CA ILE A 114 10.58 -20.68 12.30
C ILE A 114 11.28 -19.87 11.20
N CYS A 115 10.74 -19.97 9.97
CA CYS A 115 11.20 -19.22 8.81
C CYS A 115 10.01 -18.66 8.02
N PHE A 116 10.27 -17.65 7.18
CA PHE A 116 9.36 -17.28 6.11
C PHE A 116 10.10 -17.12 4.78
N VAL A 117 9.38 -17.33 3.67
CA VAL A 117 9.87 -17.09 2.31
C VAL A 117 8.95 -16.07 1.63
N PHE A 118 9.49 -14.89 1.38
CA PHE A 118 8.82 -13.81 0.66
C PHE A 118 9.39 -13.72 -0.75
N GLU A 119 8.56 -14.00 -1.75
CA GLU A 119 8.94 -13.92 -3.16
C GLU A 119 8.51 -12.60 -3.79
N ASN A 120 9.33 -12.06 -4.68
CA ASN A 120 8.93 -10.94 -5.53
C ASN A 120 9.72 -10.81 -6.85
N VAL A 121 9.27 -9.90 -7.71
CA VAL A 121 9.97 -9.54 -8.96
C VAL A 121 11.26 -8.74 -8.70
N LYS A 122 12.25 -8.87 -9.58
CA LYS A 122 13.56 -8.18 -9.48
C LYS A 122 13.48 -6.67 -9.28
N GLY A 123 12.44 -6.02 -9.81
CA GLY A 123 12.22 -4.58 -9.69
C GLY A 123 12.05 -4.07 -8.25
N ILE A 124 11.73 -4.93 -7.28
CA ILE A 124 11.60 -4.56 -5.87
C ILE A 124 12.87 -3.92 -5.29
N LYS A 125 14.06 -4.37 -5.73
CA LYS A 125 15.36 -3.87 -5.24
C LYS A 125 15.59 -2.39 -5.57
N THR A 126 15.08 -1.95 -6.71
CA THR A 126 15.24 -0.56 -7.19
C THR A 126 14.04 0.31 -6.87
N MET A 127 12.96 -0.27 -6.33
CA MET A 127 11.73 0.44 -6.05
C MET A 127 11.97 1.52 -4.99
N PHE A 128 11.51 2.74 -5.27
CA PHE A 128 11.75 3.90 -4.40
C PHE A 128 13.22 4.12 -4.06
N LYS A 129 14.14 3.81 -4.99
CA LYS A 129 15.60 3.83 -4.76
C LYS A 129 16.04 2.90 -3.62
N GLY A 130 15.38 1.73 -3.49
CA GLY A 130 15.67 0.74 -2.45
C GLY A 130 14.90 0.94 -1.14
N ARG A 131 14.21 2.08 -0.94
CA ARG A 131 13.48 2.36 0.31
C ARG A 131 12.42 1.30 0.63
N TYR A 132 11.70 0.80 -0.37
CA TYR A 132 10.69 -0.23 -0.14
C TYR A 132 11.30 -1.55 0.34
N LEU A 133 12.42 -1.96 -0.23
CA LEU A 133 13.15 -3.13 0.25
C LEU A 133 13.63 -2.94 1.70
N ASN A 134 14.14 -1.76 2.05
CA ASN A 134 14.53 -1.45 3.43
C ASN A 134 13.33 -1.48 4.38
N MET A 135 12.18 -0.94 3.98
CA MET A 135 10.95 -1.02 4.77
C MET A 135 10.56 -2.48 5.04
N VAL A 136 10.57 -3.32 4.01
CA VAL A 136 10.29 -4.75 4.13
C VAL A 136 11.28 -5.41 5.09
N ALA A 137 12.58 -5.21 4.89
CA ALA A 137 13.63 -5.79 5.75
C ALA A 137 13.51 -5.31 7.20
N ASN A 138 13.33 -4.01 7.43
CA ASN A 138 13.15 -3.43 8.75
C ASN A 138 11.91 -3.97 9.46
N SER A 139 10.79 -4.13 8.75
CA SER A 139 9.55 -4.68 9.32
C SER A 139 9.72 -6.10 9.82
N PHE A 140 10.41 -6.97 9.07
CA PHE A 140 10.67 -8.35 9.50
C PHE A 140 11.78 -8.46 10.55
N SER A 141 12.84 -7.64 10.45
CA SER A 141 13.90 -7.57 11.46
C SER A 141 13.35 -7.16 12.83
N LYS A 142 12.46 -6.16 12.86
CA LYS A 142 11.83 -5.65 14.09
C LYS A 142 11.00 -6.71 14.82
N ILE A 143 10.46 -7.69 14.10
CA ILE A 143 9.70 -8.82 14.69
C ILE A 143 10.59 -10.05 14.93
N GLY A 144 11.92 -9.89 14.92
CA GLY A 144 12.86 -10.88 15.44
C GLY A 144 13.47 -11.85 14.42
N TYR A 145 13.51 -11.51 13.13
CA TYR A 145 14.09 -12.38 12.08
C TYR A 145 15.37 -11.81 11.47
N ASP A 146 16.35 -12.68 11.23
CA ASP A 146 17.48 -12.36 10.36
C ASP A 146 17.04 -12.45 8.91
N ILE A 147 17.33 -11.43 8.12
CA ILE A 147 16.80 -11.24 6.78
C ILE A 147 17.88 -11.48 5.76
N TYR A 148 17.65 -12.46 4.88
CA TYR A 148 18.50 -12.79 3.76
C TYR A 148 17.80 -12.39 2.46
N LEU A 149 18.57 -11.94 1.46
CA LEU A 149 18.04 -11.61 0.14
C LEU A 149 18.96 -12.11 -0.97
N LYS A 150 18.40 -12.84 -1.94
CA LYS A 150 19.10 -13.21 -3.17
C LYS A 150 18.18 -13.16 -4.39
N VAL A 151 18.73 -12.82 -5.54
CA VAL A 151 18.05 -12.98 -6.83
C VAL A 151 18.36 -14.39 -7.33
N LEU A 152 17.34 -15.23 -7.47
CA LEU A 152 17.45 -16.57 -8.04
C LEU A 152 16.92 -16.58 -9.46
N ASN A 153 17.55 -17.37 -10.34
CA ASN A 153 17.05 -17.61 -11.70
C ASN A 153 16.61 -19.06 -11.83
N SER A 154 15.38 -19.29 -12.29
CA SER A 154 14.83 -20.64 -12.43
C SER A 154 15.68 -21.57 -13.31
N LYS A 155 16.41 -21.00 -14.29
CA LYS A 155 17.30 -21.76 -15.17
C LYS A 155 18.40 -22.52 -14.42
N ASP A 156 18.77 -22.03 -13.24
CA ASP A 156 19.85 -22.60 -12.41
C ASP A 156 19.34 -23.79 -11.57
N TYR A 157 18.04 -24.11 -11.66
CA TYR A 157 17.32 -25.10 -10.86
C TYR A 157 16.56 -26.11 -11.72
N GLY A 158 17.09 -26.48 -12.89
CA GLY A 158 16.48 -27.47 -13.79
C GLY A 158 15.19 -27.03 -14.48
N VAL A 159 14.78 -25.76 -14.37
CA VAL A 159 13.58 -25.24 -15.06
C VAL A 159 13.97 -24.78 -16.47
N PRO A 160 13.28 -25.22 -17.54
CA PRO A 160 13.58 -24.84 -18.93
C PRO A 160 13.11 -23.42 -19.27
N GLN A 161 13.34 -22.47 -18.35
CA GLN A 161 12.89 -21.09 -18.40
C GLN A 161 13.94 -20.16 -17.75
N LYS A 162 14.16 -18.99 -18.34
CA LYS A 162 14.87 -17.85 -17.72
C LYS A 162 13.85 -16.97 -16.97
N ARG A 163 13.80 -17.08 -15.64
CA ARG A 163 12.91 -16.27 -14.78
C ARG A 163 13.66 -15.92 -13.49
N GLU A 164 13.96 -14.64 -13.34
CA GLU A 164 14.60 -14.11 -12.13
C GLU A 164 13.57 -13.70 -11.08
N ARG A 165 13.81 -14.04 -9.82
CA ARG A 165 13.00 -13.64 -8.66
C ARG A 165 13.86 -13.25 -7.49
N VAL A 166 13.44 -12.21 -6.78
CA VAL A 166 14.01 -11.83 -5.48
C VAL A 166 13.33 -12.72 -4.45
N ILE A 167 14.14 -13.52 -3.76
CA ILE A 167 13.69 -14.38 -2.69
C ILE A 167 14.26 -13.81 -1.40
N ILE A 168 13.37 -13.41 -0.49
CA ILE A 168 13.73 -12.97 0.86
C ILE A 168 13.42 -14.11 1.81
N VAL A 169 14.41 -14.52 2.58
CA VAL A 169 14.25 -15.52 3.63
C VAL A 169 14.45 -14.84 4.96
N GLY A 170 13.44 -14.90 5.83
CA GLY A 170 13.60 -14.56 7.23
C GLY A 170 13.73 -15.81 8.06
N THR A 171 14.68 -15.85 8.99
CA THR A 171 14.86 -17.00 9.89
C THR A 171 15.04 -16.57 11.34
N ARG A 172 14.49 -17.35 12.26
CA ARG A 172 14.78 -17.24 13.71
C ARG A 172 15.82 -18.24 14.20
N VAL A 173 16.25 -19.17 13.36
CA VAL A 173 17.26 -20.16 13.75
C VAL A 173 18.57 -19.44 14.06
N ASN A 174 19.23 -19.78 15.16
CA ASN A 174 20.47 -19.13 15.60
C ASN A 174 21.70 -19.65 14.83
N ARG A 175 21.66 -19.56 13.51
CA ARG A 175 22.79 -19.82 12.60
C ARG A 175 22.56 -19.12 11.26
N LEU A 176 23.63 -18.95 10.50
CA LEU A 176 23.58 -18.32 9.18
C LEU A 176 22.81 -19.20 8.17
N PHE A 177 22.23 -18.58 7.14
CA PHE A 177 21.47 -19.26 6.08
C PHE A 177 22.15 -19.10 4.71
N ASN A 178 22.16 -20.17 3.91
CA ASN A 178 22.54 -20.12 2.50
C ASN A 178 21.34 -20.40 1.60
N TYR A 179 21.31 -19.75 0.44
CA TYR A 179 20.40 -20.13 -0.64
C TYR A 179 20.87 -21.43 -1.31
N PRO A 180 19.97 -22.20 -1.95
CA PRO A 180 20.37 -23.41 -2.66
C PRO A 180 21.43 -23.09 -3.72
N ALA A 181 22.44 -23.94 -3.82
CA ALA A 181 23.37 -23.90 -4.95
C ALA A 181 22.65 -24.29 -6.25
N PRO A 182 23.08 -23.76 -7.42
CA PRO A 182 22.59 -24.22 -8.72
C PRO A 182 22.65 -25.74 -8.85
N SER A 183 21.56 -26.34 -9.33
CA SER A 183 21.41 -27.79 -9.44
C SER A 183 20.35 -28.14 -10.48
N ASN A 184 20.60 -29.15 -11.29
CA ASN A 184 19.62 -29.68 -12.26
C ASN A 184 18.93 -30.95 -11.74
N ASP A 185 18.92 -31.16 -10.42
CA ASP A 185 18.29 -32.33 -9.82
C ASP A 185 16.77 -32.25 -9.96
N SER A 186 16.13 -33.39 -10.13
CA SER A 186 14.70 -33.52 -9.93
C SER A 186 14.40 -33.70 -8.44
N ILE A 187 13.28 -33.16 -7.96
CA ILE A 187 12.86 -33.28 -6.54
C ILE A 187 11.44 -33.84 -6.51
N GLY A 188 11.26 -34.99 -5.84
CA GLY A 188 9.97 -35.69 -5.82
C GLY A 188 9.47 -36.00 -7.23
N ILE A 189 8.23 -35.60 -7.53
CA ILE A 189 7.63 -35.76 -8.85
C ILE A 189 8.08 -34.68 -9.87
N LEU A 190 8.72 -33.60 -9.40
CA LEU A 190 9.13 -32.47 -10.23
C LEU A 190 10.38 -32.82 -11.03
N LYS A 191 10.28 -32.78 -12.36
CA LYS A 191 11.36 -33.19 -13.25
C LYS A 191 12.08 -31.99 -13.84
N ALA A 192 13.41 -32.01 -13.73
CA ALA A 192 14.26 -31.07 -14.44
C ALA A 192 14.19 -31.31 -15.96
N LYS A 193 14.27 -30.24 -16.75
CA LYS A 193 14.24 -30.28 -18.22
C LYS A 193 15.29 -29.34 -18.78
N LYS A 194 16.00 -29.76 -19.83
CA LYS A 194 17.11 -28.99 -20.40
C LYS A 194 16.65 -27.84 -21.30
N ASN A 195 15.55 -28.01 -22.02
CA ASN A 195 15.06 -27.04 -23.01
C ASN A 195 13.56 -27.20 -23.30
N VAL A 196 13.04 -26.32 -24.16
CA VAL A 196 11.63 -26.32 -24.56
C VAL A 196 11.20 -27.64 -25.21
N GLN A 197 12.02 -28.26 -26.06
CA GLN A 197 11.68 -29.52 -26.73
C GLN A 197 11.47 -30.65 -25.74
N GLU A 198 12.37 -30.79 -24.76
CA GLU A 198 12.24 -31.81 -23.72
C GLU A 198 11.06 -31.55 -22.79
N ALA A 199 10.68 -30.29 -22.64
CA ALA A 199 9.54 -29.89 -21.83
C ALA A 199 8.21 -30.22 -22.51
N ILE A 200 7.99 -29.81 -23.77
CA ILE A 200 6.65 -29.82 -24.38
C ILE A 200 6.53 -30.60 -25.70
N GLY A 201 7.62 -31.19 -26.19
CA GLY A 201 7.64 -31.83 -27.51
C GLY A 201 6.68 -33.02 -27.65
N ASP A 202 6.39 -33.71 -26.55
CA ASP A 202 5.44 -34.82 -26.46
C ASP A 202 3.97 -34.35 -26.49
N LEU A 203 3.66 -33.17 -25.94
CA LEU A 203 2.30 -32.60 -25.89
C LEU A 203 1.69 -32.34 -27.25
N VAL A 204 2.51 -32.11 -28.27
CA VAL A 204 2.03 -31.78 -29.62
C VAL A 204 1.12 -32.88 -30.19
N LYS A 205 1.34 -34.14 -29.78
CA LYS A 205 0.65 -35.32 -30.29
C LYS A 205 -0.46 -35.83 -29.39
N ASP A 206 -0.59 -35.31 -28.16
CA ASP A 206 -1.49 -35.87 -27.14
C ASP A 206 -2.36 -34.78 -26.48
N ASN A 207 -3.67 -34.92 -26.63
CA ASN A 207 -4.66 -34.00 -26.06
C ASN A 207 -5.21 -34.47 -24.69
N LYS A 208 -4.68 -35.54 -24.09
CA LYS A 208 -5.19 -36.11 -22.83
C LYS A 208 -4.84 -35.28 -21.59
N PHE A 209 -3.92 -34.33 -21.71
CA PHE A 209 -3.44 -33.54 -20.58
C PHE A 209 -4.42 -32.42 -20.20
N PRO A 210 -4.69 -32.20 -18.89
CA PRO A 210 -5.58 -31.13 -18.45
C PRO A 210 -5.02 -29.76 -18.85
N ASN A 211 -5.91 -28.82 -19.17
CA ASN A 211 -5.56 -27.47 -19.64
C ASN A 211 -4.72 -27.43 -20.95
N HIS A 212 -4.67 -28.52 -21.72
CA HIS A 212 -4.05 -28.54 -23.05
C HIS A 212 -5.04 -28.12 -24.16
N ILE A 213 -5.68 -26.97 -23.97
CA ILE A 213 -6.65 -26.42 -24.92
C ILE A 213 -5.97 -25.33 -25.76
N LYS A 214 -6.04 -25.46 -27.08
CA LYS A 214 -5.43 -24.53 -28.05
C LYS A 214 -6.30 -23.29 -28.20
N LEU A 215 -5.69 -22.10 -28.27
CA LEU A 215 -6.43 -20.87 -28.57
C LEU A 215 -6.75 -20.84 -30.06
N LYS A 216 -8.01 -20.53 -30.41
CA LYS A 216 -8.41 -20.25 -31.79
C LYS A 216 -7.96 -18.83 -32.15
N HIS A 217 -7.08 -18.72 -33.15
CA HIS A 217 -6.53 -17.44 -33.61
C HIS A 217 -7.25 -16.98 -34.88
N GLY A 218 -7.54 -15.69 -34.98
CA GLY A 218 -8.06 -15.09 -36.21
C GLY A 218 -7.01 -15.08 -37.33
N GLU A 219 -7.46 -14.99 -38.58
CA GLU A 219 -6.59 -15.12 -39.76
C GLU A 219 -5.41 -14.15 -39.77
N LYS A 220 -5.61 -12.88 -39.37
CA LYS A 220 -4.54 -11.89 -39.28
C LYS A 220 -3.43 -12.30 -38.30
N VAL A 221 -3.78 -12.95 -37.19
CA VAL A 221 -2.81 -13.43 -36.20
C VAL A 221 -2.06 -14.64 -36.73
N LEU A 222 -2.75 -15.57 -37.41
CA LEU A 222 -2.11 -16.73 -38.05
C LEU A 222 -1.12 -16.31 -39.13
N LYS A 223 -1.50 -15.35 -39.99
CA LYS A 223 -0.59 -14.77 -41.00
C LYS A 223 0.67 -14.18 -40.35
N ARG A 224 0.53 -13.47 -39.22
CA ARG A 224 1.68 -12.95 -38.45
C ARG A 224 2.54 -14.08 -37.90
N TYR A 225 1.95 -15.12 -37.31
CA TYR A 225 2.71 -16.23 -36.72
C TYR A 225 3.56 -16.97 -37.76
N LYS A 226 3.05 -17.15 -38.97
CA LYS A 226 3.79 -17.76 -40.10
C LYS A 226 5.04 -16.99 -40.50
N LEU A 227 5.09 -15.68 -40.25
CA LEU A 227 6.26 -14.83 -40.55
C LEU A 227 7.36 -14.90 -39.49
N ILE A 228 7.10 -15.55 -38.35
CA ILE A 228 8.03 -15.59 -37.22
C ILE A 228 8.79 -16.91 -37.30
N PRO A 229 10.11 -16.91 -37.59
CA PRO A 229 10.91 -18.14 -37.58
C PRO A 229 11.08 -18.69 -36.17
N GLU A 230 11.50 -19.95 -36.04
CA GLU A 230 11.82 -20.58 -34.74
C GLU A 230 12.85 -19.74 -33.97
N GLY A 231 12.58 -19.42 -32.69
CA GLY A 231 13.40 -18.49 -31.89
C GLY A 231 13.26 -17.00 -32.25
N GLY A 232 12.49 -16.67 -33.28
CA GLY A 232 12.34 -15.31 -33.78
C GLY A 232 11.26 -14.49 -33.08
N LYS A 233 11.20 -13.22 -33.46
CA LYS A 233 10.15 -12.26 -33.09
C LYS A 233 9.48 -11.71 -34.35
N LEU A 234 8.24 -11.25 -34.24
CA LEU A 234 7.57 -10.57 -35.34
C LEU A 234 8.39 -9.35 -35.81
N PRO A 235 8.57 -9.19 -37.14
CA PRO A 235 9.21 -8.01 -37.74
C PRO A 235 8.56 -6.69 -37.35
N ARG A 236 9.28 -5.59 -37.59
CA ARG A 236 8.78 -4.23 -37.29
C ARG A 236 7.55 -3.90 -38.14
N PRO A 237 6.65 -3.00 -37.69
CA PRO A 237 5.39 -2.76 -38.39
C PRO A 237 5.58 -2.34 -39.85
N GLU A 238 6.66 -1.62 -40.16
CA GLU A 238 6.98 -1.12 -41.49
C GLU A 238 7.33 -2.26 -42.47
N GLU A 239 7.89 -3.35 -41.94
CA GLU A 239 8.30 -4.55 -42.67
C GLU A 239 7.14 -5.54 -42.89
N LEU A 240 5.98 -5.31 -42.27
CA LEU A 240 4.80 -6.16 -42.40
C LEU A 240 3.87 -5.69 -43.54
N PRO A 241 3.17 -6.61 -44.23
CA PRO A 241 2.07 -6.28 -45.13
C PRO A 241 1.00 -5.43 -44.43
N ILE A 242 0.49 -4.41 -45.12
CA ILE A 242 -0.39 -3.36 -44.57
C ILE A 242 -1.59 -3.97 -43.83
N GLU A 243 -2.19 -5.01 -44.39
CA GLU A 243 -3.37 -5.71 -43.88
C GLU A 243 -3.17 -6.42 -42.54
N ILE A 244 -1.91 -6.69 -42.16
CA ILE A 244 -1.54 -7.31 -40.87
C ILE A 244 -0.66 -6.41 -40.00
N ARG A 245 -0.44 -5.14 -40.34
CA ARG A 245 0.32 -4.21 -39.48
C ARG A 245 -0.34 -4.01 -38.11
N ARG A 246 0.47 -3.70 -37.10
CA ARG A 246 0.03 -3.36 -35.73
C ARG A 246 1.05 -2.40 -35.11
N LYS A 247 0.58 -1.33 -34.47
CA LYS A 247 1.43 -0.28 -33.87
C LYS A 247 2.21 -0.74 -32.63
N ASN A 248 1.65 -1.65 -31.83
CA ASN A 248 2.28 -2.15 -30.59
C ASN A 248 2.41 -3.67 -30.60
N PHE A 249 3.65 -4.16 -30.47
CA PHE A 249 3.95 -5.59 -30.29
C PHE A 249 4.37 -5.87 -28.85
N GLY A 250 3.50 -6.52 -28.08
CA GLY A 250 3.88 -7.07 -26.78
C GLY A 250 4.77 -8.31 -26.91
N ASN A 251 5.18 -8.88 -25.78
CA ASN A 251 6.00 -10.11 -25.70
C ASN A 251 5.31 -11.38 -26.23
N THR A 252 4.07 -11.30 -26.69
CA THR A 252 3.27 -12.42 -27.20
C THR A 252 3.60 -12.83 -28.64
N TYR A 253 4.33 -11.99 -29.39
CA TYR A 253 4.75 -12.26 -30.76
C TYR A 253 6.22 -12.72 -30.84
N VAL A 254 6.58 -13.64 -29.95
CA VAL A 254 7.89 -14.30 -29.91
C VAL A 254 7.67 -15.80 -30.06
N ARG A 255 8.37 -16.45 -30.99
CA ARG A 255 8.34 -17.90 -31.15
C ARG A 255 9.47 -18.54 -30.37
N LEU A 256 9.15 -19.56 -29.59
CA LEU A 256 10.17 -20.28 -28.82
C LEU A 256 11.10 -21.05 -29.76
N HIS A 257 12.30 -21.36 -29.26
CA HIS A 257 13.26 -22.23 -29.93
C HIS A 257 13.34 -23.57 -29.18
N ARG A 258 13.26 -24.70 -29.90
CA ARG A 258 13.23 -26.05 -29.31
C ARG A 258 14.43 -26.35 -28.42
N LYS A 259 15.61 -25.94 -28.85
CA LYS A 259 16.89 -26.25 -28.17
C LYS A 259 17.31 -25.20 -27.13
N GLU A 260 16.50 -24.16 -26.92
CA GLU A 260 16.81 -23.11 -25.94
C GLU A 260 15.84 -23.14 -24.76
N LEU A 261 16.16 -22.35 -23.74
CA LEU A 261 15.30 -22.08 -22.60
C LEU A 261 14.22 -21.06 -22.99
N ALA A 262 13.02 -21.23 -22.46
CA ALA A 262 11.95 -20.27 -22.66
C ALA A 262 12.25 -18.93 -21.93
N PRO A 263 11.75 -17.79 -22.43
CA PRO A 263 11.68 -16.56 -21.65
C PRO A 263 10.67 -16.72 -20.49
N THR A 264 10.57 -15.71 -19.63
CA THR A 264 9.56 -15.69 -18.57
C THR A 264 8.15 -15.82 -19.17
N MET A 265 7.36 -16.79 -18.70
CA MET A 265 5.97 -17.00 -19.12
C MET A 265 5.11 -15.85 -18.58
N VAL A 266 4.89 -14.82 -19.41
CA VAL A 266 4.00 -13.70 -19.11
C VAL A 266 2.76 -13.83 -19.99
N PRO A 267 1.55 -13.89 -19.41
CA PRO A 267 0.33 -13.97 -20.19
C PRO A 267 0.00 -12.59 -20.78
N GLY A 268 0.09 -12.42 -22.09
CA GLY A 268 -0.36 -11.20 -22.77
C GLY A 268 -1.69 -11.43 -23.47
N ASN A 269 -2.75 -10.71 -23.07
CA ASN A 269 -4.10 -10.86 -23.64
C ASN A 269 -4.53 -12.33 -23.81
N ASN A 270 -4.34 -13.15 -22.76
CA ASN A 270 -4.72 -14.57 -22.68
C ASN A 270 -3.86 -15.54 -23.52
N ALA A 271 -2.71 -15.06 -24.01
CA ALA A 271 -1.76 -15.86 -24.78
C ALA A 271 -0.35 -15.83 -24.16
N PHE A 272 0.30 -16.99 -24.20
CA PHE A 272 1.73 -17.15 -23.98
C PHE A 272 2.50 -17.00 -25.31
N PRO A 273 3.85 -17.04 -25.30
CA PRO A 273 4.66 -17.09 -26.51
C PRO A 273 4.21 -18.18 -27.51
N ILE A 274 4.68 -18.05 -28.75
CA ILE A 274 4.30 -18.93 -29.86
C ILE A 274 5.04 -20.26 -29.74
N HIS A 275 4.32 -21.36 -29.97
CA HIS A 275 4.87 -22.71 -29.99
C HIS A 275 6.05 -22.81 -30.99
N PRO A 276 7.13 -23.54 -30.68
CA PRO A 276 8.32 -23.53 -31.53
C PRO A 276 8.08 -23.99 -32.97
N THR A 277 7.16 -24.94 -33.18
CA THR A 277 6.89 -25.54 -34.51
C THR A 277 5.46 -25.34 -35.03
N LEU A 278 4.56 -24.72 -34.25
CA LEU A 278 3.15 -24.60 -34.61
C LEU A 278 2.73 -23.14 -34.65
N ASP A 279 1.87 -22.76 -35.59
CA ASP A 279 1.37 -21.38 -35.74
C ASP A 279 0.26 -21.05 -34.73
N ARG A 280 0.57 -21.23 -33.44
CA ARG A 280 -0.31 -20.90 -32.32
C ARG A 280 0.50 -20.53 -31.08
N SER A 281 -0.09 -19.73 -30.20
CA SER A 281 0.40 -19.59 -28.83
C SER A 281 0.42 -20.93 -28.08
N LEU A 282 1.26 -21.02 -27.05
CA LEU A 282 1.26 -22.16 -26.14
C LEU A 282 -0.10 -22.33 -25.45
N THR A 283 -0.47 -23.56 -25.13
CA THR A 283 -1.57 -23.85 -24.22
C THR A 283 -1.15 -23.56 -22.77
N PRO A 284 -2.10 -23.39 -21.83
CA PRO A 284 -1.77 -23.29 -20.41
C PRO A 284 -0.95 -24.49 -19.91
N ARG A 285 -1.28 -25.72 -20.32
CA ARG A 285 -0.47 -26.93 -20.01
C ARG A 285 0.98 -26.86 -20.48
N GLU A 286 1.23 -26.46 -21.73
CA GLU A 286 2.60 -26.35 -22.26
C GLU A 286 3.40 -25.32 -21.45
N ALA A 287 2.81 -24.17 -21.13
CA ALA A 287 3.44 -23.15 -20.30
C ALA A 287 3.66 -23.62 -18.84
N ALA A 288 2.73 -24.39 -18.28
CA ALA A 288 2.84 -24.96 -16.94
C ALA A 288 3.99 -25.97 -16.86
N ARG A 289 4.13 -26.84 -17.86
CA ARG A 289 5.22 -27.82 -17.92
C ARG A 289 6.60 -27.18 -18.13
N ILE A 290 6.68 -26.11 -18.92
CA ILE A 290 7.89 -25.27 -19.00
C ILE A 290 8.26 -24.70 -17.63
N GLN A 291 7.27 -24.39 -16.79
CA GLN A 291 7.50 -23.95 -15.41
C GLN A 291 7.69 -25.10 -14.43
N THR A 292 7.72 -26.37 -14.87
CA THR A 292 7.86 -27.59 -14.04
C THR A 292 6.65 -27.95 -13.17
N PHE A 293 5.46 -27.48 -13.51
CA PHE A 293 4.24 -28.01 -12.86
C PHE A 293 4.02 -29.49 -13.20
N PRO A 294 3.52 -30.29 -12.24
CA PRO A 294 3.06 -31.64 -12.52
C PRO A 294 1.95 -31.66 -13.57
N ASP A 295 1.93 -32.71 -14.39
CA ASP A 295 0.92 -32.88 -15.44
C ASP A 295 -0.48 -33.11 -14.91
N THR A 296 -0.59 -33.64 -13.70
CA THR A 296 -1.83 -33.85 -12.98
C THR A 296 -2.39 -32.57 -12.36
N HIS A 297 -1.60 -31.49 -12.27
CA HIS A 297 -2.05 -30.24 -11.62
C HIS A 297 -3.00 -29.45 -12.52
N ILE A 298 -4.27 -29.34 -12.17
CA ILE A 298 -5.32 -28.73 -13.00
C ILE A 298 -5.53 -27.26 -12.62
N PHE A 299 -5.49 -26.36 -13.59
CA PHE A 299 -5.83 -24.94 -13.39
C PHE A 299 -7.30 -24.67 -13.71
N THR A 300 -8.02 -23.96 -12.86
CA THR A 300 -9.44 -23.66 -13.04
C THR A 300 -9.67 -22.29 -13.68
N GLY A 301 -10.94 -21.96 -13.98
CA GLY A 301 -11.33 -20.71 -14.63
C GLY A 301 -11.27 -20.76 -16.15
N ALA A 302 -11.59 -19.64 -16.80
CA ALA A 302 -11.45 -19.52 -18.25
C ALA A 302 -9.96 -19.45 -18.64
N ARG A 303 -9.68 -19.46 -19.94
CA ARG A 303 -8.29 -19.49 -20.44
C ARG A 303 -7.44 -18.36 -19.86
N LYS A 304 -8.01 -17.16 -19.70
CA LYS A 304 -7.32 -15.99 -19.18
C LYS A 304 -6.82 -16.25 -17.75
N GLU A 305 -7.70 -16.77 -16.91
CA GLU A 305 -7.47 -17.06 -15.51
C GLU A 305 -6.40 -18.15 -15.39
N GLN A 306 -6.52 -19.24 -16.16
CA GLN A 306 -5.51 -20.30 -16.23
C GLN A 306 -4.12 -19.76 -16.62
N CYS A 307 -4.05 -18.88 -17.62
CA CYS A 307 -2.80 -18.26 -18.04
C CYS A 307 -2.21 -17.34 -16.95
N ILE A 308 -3.03 -16.63 -16.19
CA ILE A 308 -2.60 -15.81 -15.06
C ILE A 308 -2.05 -16.69 -13.93
N LEU A 309 -2.79 -17.74 -13.52
CA LEU A 309 -2.36 -18.69 -12.50
C LEU A 309 -0.99 -19.30 -12.83
N VAL A 310 -0.80 -19.75 -14.07
CA VAL A 310 0.47 -20.28 -14.56
C VAL A 310 1.55 -19.20 -14.58
N GLY A 311 1.31 -18.06 -15.23
CA GLY A 311 2.35 -17.05 -15.48
C GLY A 311 2.84 -16.32 -14.23
N ASN A 312 1.98 -16.16 -13.21
CA ASN A 312 2.32 -15.49 -11.96
C ASN A 312 3.06 -16.42 -10.97
N ALA A 313 2.90 -17.73 -11.09
CA ALA A 313 3.49 -18.68 -10.16
C ALA A 313 5.04 -18.62 -10.10
N VAL A 314 5.58 -19.07 -8.97
CA VAL A 314 6.98 -19.48 -8.86
C VAL A 314 7.11 -20.88 -9.47
N PRO A 315 8.07 -21.15 -10.37
CA PRO A 315 8.30 -22.49 -10.89
C PRO A 315 8.47 -23.53 -9.76
N PRO A 316 7.65 -24.60 -9.71
CA PRO A 316 7.67 -25.56 -8.59
C PRO A 316 9.05 -26.13 -8.28
N LEU A 317 9.84 -26.49 -9.29
CA LEU A 317 11.15 -27.09 -9.05
C LEU A 317 12.11 -26.10 -8.37
N MET A 318 12.12 -24.83 -8.78
CA MET A 318 12.88 -23.78 -8.07
C MET A 318 12.38 -23.62 -6.62
N GLY A 319 11.07 -23.65 -6.40
CA GLY A 319 10.46 -23.66 -5.06
C GLY A 319 10.93 -24.85 -4.21
N ALA A 320 11.04 -26.05 -4.80
CA ALA A 320 11.51 -27.25 -4.14
C ALA A 320 12.99 -27.18 -3.73
N HIS A 321 13.85 -26.58 -4.57
CA HIS A 321 15.25 -26.34 -4.21
C HIS A 321 15.37 -25.38 -3.02
N ILE A 322 14.57 -24.30 -2.99
CA ILE A 322 14.52 -23.36 -1.86
C ILE A 322 14.06 -24.10 -0.60
N ALA A 323 12.97 -24.87 -0.69
CA ALA A 323 12.41 -25.61 0.43
C ALA A 323 13.39 -26.66 0.98
N ARG A 324 14.08 -27.40 0.11
CA ARG A 324 15.09 -28.41 0.48
C ARG A 324 16.22 -27.77 1.29
N GLU A 325 16.70 -26.61 0.88
CA GLU A 325 17.76 -25.89 1.59
C GLU A 325 17.26 -25.33 2.93
N LEU A 326 16.04 -24.77 2.95
CA LEU A 326 15.41 -24.30 4.19
C LEU A 326 15.20 -25.43 5.20
N LYS A 327 14.80 -26.61 4.73
CA LYS A 327 14.63 -27.81 5.57
C LYS A 327 15.94 -28.25 6.22
N LYS A 328 17.06 -28.22 5.48
CA LYS A 328 18.39 -28.47 6.06
C LYS A 328 18.74 -27.42 7.11
N HIS A 329 18.56 -26.14 6.78
CA HIS A 329 18.79 -25.03 7.72
C HIS A 329 17.97 -25.14 9.01
N ILE A 330 16.76 -25.70 8.96
CA ILE A 330 15.91 -25.89 10.14
C ILE A 330 16.32 -27.16 10.93
N LEU A 331 16.53 -28.29 10.25
CA LEU A 331 16.65 -29.60 10.92
C LEU A 331 18.08 -30.07 11.18
N ASP A 332 19.04 -29.72 10.31
CA ASP A 332 20.41 -30.23 10.40
C ASP A 332 21.22 -29.41 11.42
N LYS A 333 21.62 -30.02 12.54
CA LYS A 333 22.42 -29.36 13.59
C LYS A 333 23.82 -28.97 13.09
N GLY A 334 24.37 -29.66 12.10
CA GLY A 334 25.67 -29.39 11.49
C GLY A 334 25.64 -28.38 10.35
N TYR A 335 24.47 -27.76 10.07
CA TYR A 335 24.33 -26.79 8.99
C TYR A 335 25.23 -25.56 9.20
N VAL A 336 26.06 -25.26 8.19
CA VAL A 336 26.93 -24.08 8.15
C VAL A 336 26.48 -23.14 7.04
N GLY A 337 25.96 -21.97 7.44
CA GLY A 337 25.61 -20.89 6.53
C GLY A 337 26.74 -19.89 6.31
N SER A 338 26.46 -18.82 5.59
CA SER A 338 27.39 -17.70 5.37
C SER A 338 26.69 -16.34 5.49
N GLU A 339 27.48 -15.27 5.61
CA GLU A 339 26.97 -13.90 5.60
C GLU A 339 26.70 -13.37 4.18
N GLU A 340 27.02 -14.13 3.12
CA GLU A 340 27.08 -13.69 1.71
C GLU A 340 25.76 -13.08 1.19
N ASN A 341 24.63 -13.31 1.86
CA ASN A 341 23.32 -12.74 1.48
C ASN A 341 22.53 -12.19 2.67
N LEU A 342 23.18 -12.01 3.84
CA LEU A 342 22.57 -11.42 5.01
C LEU A 342 22.37 -9.92 4.76
N LEU A 343 21.11 -9.50 4.65
CA LEU A 343 20.72 -8.12 4.42
C LEU A 343 20.61 -7.33 5.72
N LEU A 344 20.01 -7.94 6.75
CA LEU A 344 19.75 -7.28 8.03
C LEU A 344 19.61 -8.32 9.14
N THR A 345 20.35 -8.14 10.23
CA THR A 345 20.20 -8.93 11.45
C THR A 345 18.93 -8.54 12.21
N ARG A 346 18.31 -9.50 12.89
CA ARG A 346 17.12 -9.27 13.71
C ARG A 346 17.36 -8.15 14.72
N ASN A 347 16.29 -7.40 15.03
CA ASN A 347 16.31 -6.23 15.92
C ASN A 347 17.28 -5.11 15.48
N SER A 348 17.75 -5.13 14.23
CA SER A 348 18.56 -4.06 13.64
C SER A 348 17.73 -3.26 12.63
N MET A 349 18.17 -2.04 12.30
CA MET A 349 17.43 -1.15 11.39
C MET A 349 18.37 -0.54 10.35
N ILE A 350 17.96 -0.58 9.09
CA ILE A 350 18.59 0.18 8.01
C ILE A 350 18.05 1.60 8.05
N ASP A 351 18.92 2.59 8.26
CA ASP A 351 18.55 3.99 8.17
C ASP A 351 18.36 4.40 6.70
N ASN A 352 17.13 4.77 6.35
CA ASN A 352 16.76 5.23 5.02
C ASN A 352 17.44 6.55 4.61
N ASN A 353 18.05 7.27 5.55
CA ASN A 353 18.77 8.51 5.26
C ASN A 353 20.08 8.28 4.51
N LEU A 354 20.76 7.15 4.71
CA LEU A 354 22.10 6.86 4.15
C LEU A 354 22.13 6.64 2.63
N ILE A 355 21.01 6.25 2.01
CA ILE A 355 20.92 6.01 0.55
C ILE A 355 20.86 7.33 -0.26
N ASN A 356 20.78 8.49 0.40
CA ASN A 356 20.64 9.80 -0.26
C ASN A 356 21.94 10.45 -0.74
N LYS A 357 23.09 9.79 -0.67
CA LYS A 357 24.29 10.33 -1.35
C LYS A 357 24.03 10.31 -2.85
N VAL A 358 23.78 11.50 -3.45
CA VAL A 358 24.06 11.94 -4.84
C VAL A 358 23.00 12.90 -5.46
N LYS A 359 21.92 13.34 -4.77
CA LYS A 359 21.14 14.54 -5.22
C LYS A 359 20.64 15.38 -4.04
N SER A 360 20.65 16.70 -4.17
CA SER A 360 20.04 17.62 -3.21
C SER A 360 18.55 17.25 -3.02
N LYS A 361 18.11 17.13 -1.76
CA LYS A 361 16.70 16.94 -1.42
C LYS A 361 16.00 18.29 -1.51
N LEU A 362 14.75 18.30 -1.97
CA LEU A 362 13.91 19.49 -1.88
C LEU A 362 13.60 19.76 -0.41
N SER A 363 13.77 20.99 0.05
CA SER A 363 13.52 21.40 1.43
C SER A 363 12.06 21.81 1.66
N PHE A 364 11.53 21.58 2.86
CA PHE A 364 10.20 22.09 3.22
C PHE A 364 10.04 22.50 4.68
N ILE A 365 9.07 23.39 4.93
CA ILE A 365 8.61 23.84 6.25
C ILE A 365 7.12 23.49 6.42
N ASP A 366 6.72 22.98 7.58
CA ASP A 366 5.32 22.67 7.94
C ASP A 366 4.79 23.63 9.02
N LEU A 367 3.92 24.56 8.62
CA LEU A 367 3.30 25.58 9.49
C LEU A 367 1.92 25.13 9.93
N PHE A 368 1.53 25.46 11.17
CA PHE A 368 0.28 24.95 11.76
C PHE A 368 0.22 23.41 11.68
N SER A 369 1.37 22.79 11.94
CA SER A 369 1.69 21.40 11.60
C SER A 369 0.76 20.38 12.28
N GLY A 370 0.14 20.74 13.40
CA GLY A 370 -0.61 19.81 14.23
C GLY A 370 0.23 18.57 14.53
N ALA A 371 -0.39 17.39 14.54
CA ALA A 371 0.34 16.13 14.78
C ALA A 371 1.32 15.71 13.66
N GLY A 372 1.65 16.59 12.71
CA GLY A 372 2.63 16.35 11.63
C GLY A 372 2.05 15.60 10.43
N GLY A 373 0.73 15.63 10.25
CA GLY A 373 0.07 14.88 9.18
C GLY A 373 0.60 15.21 7.78
N ILE A 374 0.74 16.50 7.48
CA ILE A 374 1.30 16.97 6.20
C ILE A 374 2.80 16.67 6.14
N GLY A 375 3.56 17.04 7.17
CA GLY A 375 5.00 16.81 7.24
C GLY A 375 5.43 15.36 7.04
N ILE A 376 4.77 14.39 7.68
CA ILE A 376 5.05 12.96 7.46
C ILE A 376 4.86 12.58 5.99
N GLY A 377 3.84 13.11 5.32
CA GLY A 377 3.62 12.88 3.89
C GLY A 377 4.75 13.43 3.01
N PHE A 378 5.26 14.62 3.32
CA PHE A 378 6.40 15.20 2.59
C PHE A 378 7.72 14.44 2.87
N GLU A 379 7.96 14.01 4.10
CA GLU A 379 9.09 13.14 4.46
C GLU A 379 9.06 11.82 3.68
N HIS A 380 7.90 11.18 3.59
CA HIS A 380 7.70 9.96 2.80
C HIS A 380 7.98 10.17 1.30
N ALA A 381 7.54 11.31 0.74
CA ALA A 381 7.90 11.71 -0.64
C ALA A 381 9.41 12.01 -0.80
N GLY A 382 10.16 12.08 0.31
CA GLY A 382 11.61 12.21 0.36
C GLY A 382 12.09 13.66 0.26
N TYR A 383 11.31 14.60 0.80
CA TYR A 383 11.76 15.96 1.05
C TYR A 383 12.63 16.02 2.32
N GLU A 384 13.42 17.07 2.45
CA GLU A 384 14.13 17.41 3.67
C GLU A 384 13.25 18.30 4.55
N HIS A 385 12.87 17.79 5.72
CA HIS A 385 12.06 18.52 6.69
C HIS A 385 12.94 19.51 7.46
N VAL A 386 12.78 20.81 7.18
CA VAL A 386 13.61 21.86 7.77
C VAL A 386 13.15 22.19 9.17
N LEU A 387 11.85 22.45 9.35
CA LEU A 387 11.22 22.67 10.66
C LEU A 387 9.71 22.50 10.58
N SER A 388 9.11 22.28 11.74
CA SER A 388 7.66 22.41 11.95
C SER A 388 7.35 23.47 13.00
N ALA A 389 6.14 24.02 12.95
CA ALA A 389 5.66 24.94 13.98
C ALA A 389 4.16 24.76 14.29
N ASP A 390 3.81 24.92 15.57
CA ASP A 390 2.44 24.95 16.08
C ASP A 390 2.42 25.62 17.46
N PHE A 391 1.26 26.13 17.88
CA PHE A 391 1.10 26.76 19.19
C PHE A 391 0.73 25.76 20.30
N ASP A 392 0.22 24.57 19.95
CA ASP A 392 -0.23 23.59 20.94
C ASP A 392 0.96 22.83 21.56
N SER A 393 1.18 23.04 22.86
CA SER A 393 2.25 22.36 23.61
C SER A 393 2.17 20.82 23.62
N GLY A 394 0.97 20.26 23.49
CA GLY A 394 0.76 18.81 23.36
C GLY A 394 1.22 18.31 21.99
N VAL A 395 0.94 19.07 20.93
CA VAL A 395 1.49 18.83 19.60
C VAL A 395 3.01 18.92 19.62
N ALA A 396 3.58 19.95 20.23
CA ALA A 396 5.03 20.14 20.31
C ALA A 396 5.74 18.96 20.99
N LYS A 397 5.16 18.45 22.09
CA LYS A 397 5.65 17.24 22.79
C LYS A 397 5.57 16.00 21.90
N THR A 398 4.44 15.77 21.24
CA THR A 398 4.26 14.67 20.28
C THR A 398 5.28 14.77 19.16
N PHE A 399 5.46 15.94 18.55
CA PHE A 399 6.39 16.11 17.44
C PHE A 399 7.83 15.80 17.86
N ARG A 400 8.33 16.42 18.93
CA ARG A 400 9.70 16.21 19.43
C ARG A 400 9.97 14.75 19.82
N HIS A 401 8.96 14.04 20.33
CA HIS A 401 9.06 12.61 20.65
C HIS A 401 9.27 11.74 19.41
N ASN A 402 8.54 12.04 18.32
CA ASN A 402 8.59 11.27 17.09
C ASN A 402 9.72 11.71 16.13
N HIS A 403 10.12 12.98 16.16
CA HIS A 403 11.04 13.63 15.21
C HIS A 403 12.25 14.25 15.95
N LYS A 404 13.13 13.41 16.50
CA LYS A 404 14.22 13.85 17.39
C LYS A 404 15.20 14.86 16.78
N ASN A 405 15.36 14.84 15.46
CA ASN A 405 16.39 15.63 14.76
C ASN A 405 15.81 16.80 13.96
N ILE A 406 14.50 17.07 14.06
CA ILE A 406 13.84 18.13 13.31
C ILE A 406 13.44 19.25 14.27
N PRO A 407 13.88 20.50 14.04
CA PRO A 407 13.46 21.64 14.85
C PRO A 407 11.94 21.80 14.90
N PHE A 408 11.44 22.12 16.09
CA PHE A 408 10.03 22.45 16.32
C PHE A 408 9.90 23.77 17.05
N ILE A 409 9.24 24.75 16.42
CA ILE A 409 8.94 26.06 17.01
C ILE A 409 7.56 26.00 17.66
N GLU A 410 7.52 26.12 18.99
CA GLU A 410 6.30 26.12 19.77
C GLU A 410 5.89 27.56 20.09
N GLY A 411 4.76 28.00 19.55
CA GLY A 411 4.24 29.36 19.79
C GLY A 411 3.15 29.79 18.80
N ASP A 412 2.54 30.93 19.08
CA ASP A 412 1.56 31.54 18.17
C ASP A 412 2.29 32.10 16.95
N LEU A 413 1.95 31.59 15.76
CA LEU A 413 2.60 31.99 14.51
C LEU A 413 2.34 33.44 14.12
N SER A 414 1.37 34.12 14.75
CA SER A 414 1.14 35.56 14.58
C SER A 414 2.10 36.43 15.40
N ASP A 415 2.83 35.86 16.37
CA ASP A 415 3.77 36.58 17.23
C ASP A 415 5.11 36.83 16.50
N GLU A 416 5.61 38.07 16.55
CA GLU A 416 6.87 38.48 15.95
C GLU A 416 8.08 37.74 16.54
N SER A 417 8.04 37.41 17.84
CA SER A 417 9.11 36.66 18.49
C SER A 417 9.26 35.23 17.94
N ILE A 418 8.12 34.63 17.56
CA ILE A 418 8.06 33.31 16.93
C ILE A 418 8.54 33.38 15.48
N PHE A 419 8.16 34.43 14.77
CA PHE A 419 8.63 34.71 13.43
C PHE A 419 10.16 34.84 13.37
N GLU A 420 10.76 35.65 14.25
CA GLU A 420 12.22 35.81 14.34
C GLU A 420 12.93 34.52 14.78
N SER A 421 12.33 33.75 15.71
CA SER A 421 12.86 32.45 16.09
C SER A 421 12.93 31.48 14.90
N MET A 422 11.92 31.51 14.04
CA MET A 422 11.89 30.69 12.83
C MET A 422 12.95 31.13 11.82
N LYS A 423 13.13 32.44 11.59
CA LYS A 423 14.19 32.99 10.73
C LYS A 423 15.57 32.55 11.19
N ASN A 424 15.83 32.55 12.50
CA ASN A 424 17.10 32.09 13.06
C ASN A 424 17.36 30.60 12.79
N VAL A 425 16.33 29.76 12.86
CA VAL A 425 16.45 28.32 12.58
C VAL A 425 16.62 28.03 11.09
N VAL A 426 15.87 28.72 10.22
CA VAL A 426 16.00 28.58 8.75
C VAL A 426 17.34 29.13 8.26
N GLY A 427 17.80 30.23 8.85
CA GLY A 427 19.03 30.91 8.48
C GLY A 427 19.00 31.36 7.01
N LYS A 428 20.07 31.05 6.27
CA LYS A 428 20.20 31.39 4.84
C LYS A 428 19.75 30.26 3.90
N LYS A 429 19.07 29.26 4.43
CA LYS A 429 18.66 28.10 3.63
C LYS A 429 17.52 28.47 2.70
N GLU A 430 17.67 28.15 1.42
CA GLU A 430 16.58 28.28 0.46
C GLU A 430 15.51 27.20 0.72
N ILE A 431 14.25 27.62 0.76
CA ILE A 431 13.11 26.75 1.00
C ILE A 431 12.43 26.43 -0.33
N ASP A 432 12.30 25.15 -0.67
CA ASP A 432 11.62 24.77 -1.91
C ASP A 432 10.09 24.79 -1.73
N VAL A 433 9.58 24.32 -0.60
CA VAL A 433 8.13 24.23 -0.35
C VAL A 433 7.75 24.68 1.06
N ILE A 434 6.71 25.49 1.20
CA ILE A 434 6.04 25.70 2.50
C ILE A 434 4.66 25.06 2.46
N VAL A 435 4.31 24.34 3.52
CA VAL A 435 2.99 23.70 3.67
C VAL A 435 2.35 24.12 4.98
N GLY A 436 1.03 24.12 5.04
CA GLY A 436 0.35 24.32 6.31
C GLY A 436 -1.17 24.31 6.26
N GLY A 437 -1.77 24.10 7.42
CA GLY A 437 -3.22 24.09 7.62
C GLY A 437 -3.69 25.18 8.59
N PRO A 438 -3.60 26.48 8.21
CA PRO A 438 -3.98 27.58 9.11
C PRO A 438 -5.44 27.44 9.57
N PRO A 439 -5.70 27.48 10.89
CA PRO A 439 -7.02 27.21 11.42
C PRO A 439 -7.98 28.36 11.12
N CYS A 440 -9.21 27.99 10.74
CA CYS A 440 -10.28 28.93 10.35
C CYS A 440 -11.40 28.93 11.42
N GLN A 441 -11.07 29.31 12.67
CA GLN A 441 -11.94 29.07 13.85
C GLN A 441 -13.25 29.89 13.87
N GLY A 442 -13.32 31.05 13.20
CA GLY A 442 -14.56 31.82 13.05
C GLY A 442 -15.64 31.14 12.19
N PHE A 443 -15.28 30.09 11.45
CA PHE A 443 -15.95 29.77 10.17
C PHE A 443 -16.46 28.32 10.05
N SER A 444 -16.41 27.54 11.14
CA SER A 444 -17.07 26.22 11.19
C SER A 444 -18.60 26.34 11.35
N MET A 445 -19.38 25.38 10.85
CA MET A 445 -20.84 25.32 11.10
C MET A 445 -21.19 25.33 12.60
N PHE A 446 -20.27 24.91 13.48
CA PHE A 446 -20.43 24.99 14.93
C PHE A 446 -20.25 26.41 15.48
N GLY A 447 -19.37 27.21 14.86
CA GLY A 447 -19.21 28.64 15.14
C GLY A 447 -20.48 29.44 14.82
N LYS A 448 -21.10 29.21 13.65
CA LYS A 448 -22.36 29.86 13.24
C LYS A 448 -23.46 29.81 14.31
N ARG A 449 -23.57 28.72 15.08
CA ARG A 449 -24.60 28.59 16.14
C ARG A 449 -24.32 29.42 17.41
N ARG A 450 -23.07 29.80 17.66
CA ARG A 450 -22.70 30.64 18.82
C ARG A 450 -22.90 32.13 18.54
N PHE A 451 -22.71 32.57 17.29
CA PHE A 451 -22.74 34.00 16.92
C PHE A 451 -24.13 34.55 16.54
N VAL A 452 -25.10 33.71 16.19
CA VAL A 452 -26.47 34.15 15.87
C VAL A 452 -27.23 34.72 17.08
N LYS A 453 -26.69 34.61 18.31
CA LYS A 453 -27.31 35.17 19.52
C LYS A 453 -26.81 36.54 19.96
N SER A 454 -25.80 37.12 19.31
CA SER A 454 -25.35 38.50 19.59
C SER A 454 -25.64 39.38 18.38
N GLN A 455 -26.70 40.19 18.44
CA GLN A 455 -26.99 41.21 17.44
C GLN A 455 -25.91 42.30 17.51
N SER A 456 -24.98 42.29 16.55
CA SER A 456 -24.01 43.32 16.12
C SER A 456 -22.67 42.68 15.73
N HIS A 457 -22.60 42.04 14.56
CA HIS A 457 -21.32 41.54 14.05
C HIS A 457 -21.19 41.86 12.57
N ASN A 458 -20.25 42.75 12.25
CA ASN A 458 -19.80 43.01 10.88
C ASN A 458 -18.74 41.96 10.52
N PRO A 459 -18.96 41.11 9.51
CA PRO A 459 -17.99 40.09 9.10
C PRO A 459 -16.64 40.66 8.65
N HIS A 460 -16.62 41.94 8.28
CA HIS A 460 -15.44 42.66 7.80
C HIS A 460 -14.45 43.07 8.92
N ASP A 461 -14.87 43.03 10.20
CA ASP A 461 -14.06 43.48 11.35
C ASP A 461 -13.51 42.31 12.21
N ASP A 462 -13.63 41.06 11.73
CA ASP A 462 -13.23 39.89 12.52
C ASP A 462 -11.73 39.55 12.38
N ILE A 463 -10.94 40.04 13.35
CA ILE A 463 -9.49 39.78 13.61
C ILE A 463 -9.13 38.28 13.56
N ARG A 464 -10.10 37.36 13.71
CA ARG A 464 -9.84 35.90 13.69
C ARG A 464 -9.60 35.32 12.29
N ASN A 465 -9.65 36.16 11.25
CA ASN A 465 -9.30 35.84 9.86
C ASN A 465 -7.78 35.94 9.57
N ASP A 466 -6.98 36.40 10.53
CA ASP A 466 -5.58 36.77 10.32
C ASP A 466 -4.61 35.61 10.11
N LEU A 467 -4.95 34.38 10.52
CA LEU A 467 -3.97 33.28 10.48
C LEU A 467 -3.66 32.76 9.07
N ILE A 468 -4.60 32.93 8.12
CA ILE A 468 -4.34 32.63 6.71
C ILE A 468 -3.43 33.71 6.09
N PHE A 469 -3.57 34.97 6.49
CA PHE A 469 -2.64 36.03 6.07
C PHE A 469 -1.30 35.94 6.81
N THR A 470 -1.30 35.47 8.05
CA THR A 470 -0.10 35.12 8.81
C THR A 470 0.67 34.02 8.07
N TYR A 471 -0.01 33.01 7.53
CA TYR A 471 0.62 32.02 6.66
C TYR A 471 1.32 32.69 5.47
N LEU A 472 0.67 33.65 4.79
CA LEU A 472 1.28 34.42 3.70
C LEU A 472 2.47 35.29 4.14
N LYS A 473 2.51 35.80 5.37
CA LYS A 473 3.69 36.49 5.93
C LYS A 473 4.94 35.60 5.88
N TYR A 474 4.80 34.32 6.21
CA TYR A 474 5.90 33.35 6.11
C TYR A 474 6.26 33.01 4.65
N ILE A 475 5.27 33.00 3.73
CA ILE A 475 5.53 32.84 2.30
C ILE A 475 6.33 34.02 1.75
N GLU A 476 6.00 35.24 2.15
CA GLU A 476 6.70 36.47 1.77
C GLU A 476 8.16 36.45 2.23
N GLU A 477 8.40 36.11 3.50
CA GLU A 477 9.74 36.10 4.10
C GLU A 477 10.64 35.00 3.53
N PHE A 478 10.17 33.75 3.53
CA PHE A 478 11.00 32.61 3.11
C PHE A 478 10.97 32.38 1.60
N ASN A 479 10.08 33.07 0.89
CA ASN A 479 9.97 33.10 -0.56
C ASN A 479 10.13 31.71 -1.22
N PRO A 480 9.33 30.69 -0.85
CA PRO A 480 9.52 29.35 -1.33
C PRO A 480 9.29 29.22 -2.85
N LYS A 481 9.70 28.12 -3.48
CA LYS A 481 9.36 27.90 -4.90
C LYS A 481 7.88 27.58 -5.06
N TRP A 482 7.34 26.82 -4.12
CA TRP A 482 5.97 26.34 -4.06
C TRP A 482 5.39 26.52 -2.66
N PHE A 483 4.06 26.65 -2.57
CA PHE A 483 3.39 26.40 -1.30
C PHE A 483 2.08 25.63 -1.46
N LEU A 484 1.71 24.92 -0.39
CA LEU A 484 0.46 24.17 -0.28
C LEU A 484 -0.29 24.59 0.99
N MET A 485 -1.48 25.15 0.83
CA MET A 485 -2.36 25.44 1.96
C MET A 485 -3.52 24.43 2.01
N GLU A 486 -3.68 23.75 3.14
CA GLU A 486 -4.84 22.90 3.45
C GLU A 486 -5.87 23.67 4.26
N ASN A 487 -7.16 23.47 3.96
CA ASN A 487 -8.24 23.98 4.81
C ASN A 487 -9.55 23.19 4.66
N VAL A 488 -10.56 23.55 5.44
CA VAL A 488 -11.90 22.98 5.35
C VAL A 488 -12.58 23.36 4.02
N ALA A 489 -13.37 22.43 3.47
CA ALA A 489 -14.07 22.64 2.20
C ALA A 489 -15.05 23.83 2.20
N GLY A 490 -15.47 24.31 3.38
CA GLY A 490 -16.38 25.46 3.50
C GLY A 490 -15.74 26.81 3.17
N LEU A 491 -14.41 26.89 3.03
CA LEU A 491 -13.67 28.13 2.82
C LEU A 491 -14.17 28.92 1.58
N ILE A 492 -14.49 28.23 0.49
CA ILE A 492 -14.91 28.84 -0.79
C ILE A 492 -16.20 29.66 -0.68
N ASN A 493 -17.11 29.29 0.22
CA ASN A 493 -18.43 29.92 0.34
C ASN A 493 -18.49 30.95 1.49
N LEU A 494 -17.35 31.37 2.04
CA LEU A 494 -17.30 32.33 3.13
C LEU A 494 -17.41 33.76 2.61
N ALA A 495 -18.25 34.56 3.28
CA ALA A 495 -18.52 35.95 2.91
C ALA A 495 -18.81 36.12 1.40
N ASP A 496 -19.61 35.22 0.84
CA ASP A 496 -19.97 35.18 -0.59
C ASP A 496 -18.76 35.14 -1.56
N GLY A 497 -17.62 34.59 -1.12
CA GLY A 497 -16.40 34.42 -1.92
C GLY A 497 -15.30 35.44 -1.61
N TYR A 498 -15.64 36.57 -1.00
CA TYR A 498 -14.73 37.70 -0.74
C TYR A 498 -13.40 37.28 -0.10
N PHE A 499 -13.45 36.39 0.88
CA PHE A 499 -12.24 35.98 1.61
C PHE A 499 -11.23 35.23 0.73
N LEU A 500 -11.72 34.36 -0.14
CA LEU A 500 -10.86 33.63 -1.08
C LEU A 500 -10.28 34.58 -2.12
N ASP A 501 -11.07 35.56 -2.57
CA ASP A 501 -10.64 36.58 -3.53
C ASP A 501 -9.51 37.44 -2.92
N SER A 502 -9.68 37.94 -1.71
CA SER A 502 -8.64 38.71 -1.00
C SER A 502 -7.36 37.88 -0.77
N PHE A 503 -7.49 36.60 -0.45
CA PHE A 503 -6.34 35.71 -0.33
C PHE A 503 -5.59 35.56 -1.67
N ILE A 504 -6.32 35.35 -2.76
CA ILE A 504 -5.77 35.22 -4.11
C ILE A 504 -5.07 36.50 -4.55
N GLU A 505 -5.67 37.67 -4.29
CA GLU A 505 -5.06 38.97 -4.57
C GLU A 505 -3.71 39.10 -3.87
N ARG A 506 -3.66 38.80 -2.56
CA ARG A 506 -2.40 38.83 -1.82
C ARG A 506 -1.38 37.82 -2.35
N VAL A 507 -1.80 36.62 -2.75
CA VAL A 507 -0.90 35.62 -3.38
C VAL A 507 -0.29 36.15 -4.68
N LYS A 508 -1.07 36.86 -5.51
CA LYS A 508 -0.57 37.49 -6.74
C LYS A 508 0.41 38.62 -6.44
N GLU A 509 0.12 39.47 -5.46
CA GLU A 509 1.03 40.54 -5.02
C GLU A 509 2.40 39.99 -4.57
N LEU A 510 2.42 38.80 -3.97
CA LEU A 510 3.65 38.10 -3.56
C LEU A 510 4.41 37.44 -4.73
N GLY A 511 3.93 37.58 -5.98
CA GLY A 511 4.58 37.04 -7.17
C GLY A 511 4.27 35.58 -7.50
N TYR A 512 3.20 35.02 -6.94
CA TYR A 512 2.74 33.66 -7.23
C TYR A 512 1.55 33.68 -8.20
N GLU A 513 1.81 34.05 -9.45
CA GLU A 513 0.77 34.15 -10.49
C GLU A 513 0.18 32.79 -10.89
N ASN A 514 0.96 31.72 -10.73
CA ASN A 514 0.54 30.37 -11.09
C ASN A 514 0.02 29.62 -9.86
N TYR A 515 -1.30 29.63 -9.70
CA TYR A 515 -2.00 28.98 -8.60
C TYR A 515 -3.25 28.23 -9.11
N ASP A 516 -3.66 27.23 -8.34
CA ASP A 516 -4.92 26.51 -8.55
C ASP A 516 -5.41 25.94 -7.20
N TYR A 517 -6.72 25.73 -7.07
CA TYR A 517 -7.31 25.15 -5.86
C TYR A 517 -8.50 24.23 -6.17
N LYS A 518 -8.64 23.18 -5.37
CA LYS A 518 -9.75 22.22 -5.50
C LYS A 518 -10.25 21.76 -4.13
N ILE A 519 -11.55 21.44 -4.07
CA ILE A 519 -12.07 20.59 -2.99
C ILE A 519 -11.83 19.14 -3.39
N ILE A 520 -11.02 18.44 -2.59
CA ILE A 520 -10.76 17.03 -2.79
C ILE A 520 -11.46 16.18 -1.73
N ASN A 521 -11.72 14.90 -2.03
CA ASN A 521 -12.05 13.90 -1.04
C ASN A 521 -10.84 12.98 -0.83
N THR A 522 -10.33 12.90 0.40
CA THR A 522 -9.14 12.07 0.69
C THR A 522 -9.33 10.58 0.40
N ALA A 523 -10.58 10.09 0.36
CA ALA A 523 -10.90 8.73 -0.05
C ALA A 523 -10.46 8.41 -1.48
N ASP A 524 -10.48 9.40 -2.37
CA ASP A 524 -10.06 9.28 -3.79
C ASP A 524 -8.57 8.94 -3.91
N TYR A 525 -7.79 9.22 -2.86
CA TYR A 525 -6.34 9.01 -2.78
C TYR A 525 -5.94 7.87 -1.84
N GLY A 526 -6.91 7.05 -1.41
CA GLY A 526 -6.65 5.83 -0.64
C GLY A 526 -6.70 5.99 0.87
N VAL A 527 -7.06 7.16 1.39
CA VAL A 527 -7.37 7.30 2.81
C VAL A 527 -8.69 6.58 3.08
N PRO A 528 -8.81 5.68 4.07
CA PRO A 528 -10.06 4.98 4.40
C PRO A 528 -11.06 5.91 5.14
N GLN A 529 -11.19 7.15 4.67
CA GLN A 529 -12.00 8.20 5.25
C GLN A 529 -12.53 9.14 4.17
N LYS A 530 -13.84 9.38 4.16
CA LYS A 530 -14.49 10.45 3.40
C LYS A 530 -14.27 11.78 4.12
N ARG A 531 -13.19 12.49 3.77
CA ARG A 531 -12.82 13.81 4.32
C ARG A 531 -12.61 14.78 3.16
N ARG A 532 -13.52 15.75 3.04
CA ARG A 532 -13.44 16.83 2.04
C ARG A 532 -12.56 17.96 2.56
N ARG A 533 -11.59 18.38 1.75
CA ARG A 533 -10.65 19.47 2.08
C ARG A 533 -10.40 20.37 0.88
N PHE A 534 -10.32 21.65 1.17
CA PHE A 534 -9.82 22.66 0.25
C PHE A 534 -8.30 22.56 0.24
N ILE A 535 -7.72 22.45 -0.96
CA ILE A 535 -6.28 22.47 -1.17
C ILE A 535 -5.99 23.61 -2.14
N PHE A 536 -5.07 24.49 -1.77
CA PHE A 536 -4.56 25.55 -2.62
C PHE A 536 -3.08 25.28 -2.90
N LEU A 537 -2.70 25.27 -4.17
CA LEU A 537 -1.34 25.11 -4.63
C LEU A 537 -0.95 26.36 -5.41
N ALA A 538 0.25 26.87 -5.15
CA ALA A 538 0.81 27.94 -5.95
C ALA A 538 2.32 27.82 -6.08
N ASN A 539 2.86 28.37 -7.16
CA ASN A 539 4.28 28.42 -7.41
C ASN A 539 4.70 29.66 -8.18
N ARG A 540 5.92 30.13 -7.95
CA ARG A 540 6.55 31.23 -8.68
C ARG A 540 7.53 30.75 -9.76
N THR A 541 7.63 29.43 -9.95
CA THR A 541 8.54 28.79 -10.90
C THR A 541 8.00 28.74 -12.33
N GLY A 542 6.72 29.08 -12.53
CA GLY A 542 6.02 28.92 -13.81
C GLY A 542 5.73 27.45 -14.16
N ASN A 543 5.91 26.54 -13.20
CA ASN A 543 5.65 25.13 -13.41
C ASN A 543 4.15 24.86 -13.34
N ILE A 544 3.61 24.07 -14.27
CA ILE A 544 2.20 23.66 -14.22
C ILE A 544 1.88 23.00 -12.87
N ILE A 545 0.62 23.08 -12.45
CA ILE A 545 0.13 22.42 -11.23
C ILE A 545 -0.56 21.11 -11.62
N PRO A 546 0.15 19.96 -11.61
CA PRO A 546 -0.47 18.67 -11.91
C PRO A 546 -1.27 18.18 -10.70
N TRP A 547 -2.60 18.29 -10.77
CA TRP A 547 -3.44 17.66 -9.76
C TRP A 547 -3.27 16.13 -9.77
N PRO A 548 -3.15 15.51 -8.59
CA PRO A 548 -3.14 14.06 -8.53
C PRO A 548 -4.50 13.53 -8.98
N LYS A 549 -4.49 12.49 -9.81
CA LYS A 549 -5.73 11.83 -10.24
C LYS A 549 -6.27 10.92 -9.12
N PRO A 550 -7.60 10.88 -8.91
CA PRO A 550 -8.24 9.84 -8.13
C PRO A 550 -7.75 8.45 -8.56
N LYS A 551 -7.51 7.59 -7.58
CA LYS A 551 -7.14 6.18 -7.79
C LYS A 551 -8.16 5.21 -7.19
N TYR A 552 -9.12 5.74 -6.44
CA TYR A 552 -10.12 5.00 -5.71
C TYR A 552 -11.48 5.65 -5.88
N TYR A 553 -12.51 4.84 -5.96
CA TYR A 553 -13.85 5.28 -6.37
C TYR A 553 -14.92 4.70 -5.45
N ALA A 554 -15.98 5.47 -5.22
CA ALA A 554 -17.13 5.01 -4.45
C ALA A 554 -17.86 3.86 -5.17
N ILE A 555 -17.96 3.97 -6.49
CA ILE A 555 -18.56 3.00 -7.40
C ILE A 555 -17.51 2.80 -8.51
N PRO A 556 -16.58 1.84 -8.35
CA PRO A 556 -15.55 1.60 -9.35
C PRO A 556 -16.12 0.85 -10.56
N GLU A 557 -15.61 1.14 -11.75
CA GLU A 557 -15.68 0.22 -12.89
C GLU A 557 -14.86 -1.06 -12.61
N ASP A 558 -15.03 -2.11 -13.43
CA ASP A 558 -14.35 -3.41 -13.25
C ASP A 558 -12.82 -3.33 -13.16
N TRP A 559 -12.21 -2.29 -13.74
CA TRP A 559 -10.76 -2.06 -13.73
C TRP A 559 -10.31 -1.03 -12.67
N GLU A 560 -11.23 -0.37 -11.99
CA GLU A 560 -10.97 0.66 -11.00
C GLU A 560 -10.93 0.07 -9.58
N LYS A 561 -10.33 0.81 -8.64
CA LYS A 561 -10.24 0.36 -7.25
C LYS A 561 -11.39 0.94 -6.45
N PRO A 562 -12.15 0.13 -5.68
CA PRO A 562 -13.11 0.67 -4.71
C PRO A 562 -12.38 1.44 -3.62
N TYR A 563 -13.04 2.40 -2.98
CA TYR A 563 -12.54 3.03 -1.76
C TYR A 563 -12.05 2.00 -0.74
N ARG A 564 -10.91 2.30 -0.10
CA ARG A 564 -10.45 1.53 1.05
C ARG A 564 -11.46 1.66 2.19
N ASN A 565 -11.75 0.54 2.83
CA ASN A 565 -12.70 0.49 3.92
C ASN A 565 -12.01 0.35 5.28
N ILE A 566 -12.80 0.53 6.34
CA ILE A 566 -12.32 0.49 7.72
C ILE A 566 -11.79 -0.91 8.09
N ASN A 567 -12.44 -1.98 7.62
CA ASN A 567 -12.02 -3.35 7.89
C ASN A 567 -10.56 -3.57 7.46
N GLN A 568 -10.21 -3.16 6.25
CA GLN A 568 -8.86 -3.31 5.68
C GLN A 568 -7.74 -2.63 6.49
N VAL A 569 -8.06 -1.70 7.40
CA VAL A 569 -7.03 -0.90 8.10
C VAL A 569 -6.99 -1.13 9.61
N ILE A 570 -8.07 -1.58 10.22
CA ILE A 570 -8.11 -1.86 11.66
C ILE A 570 -8.11 -3.35 12.01
N THR A 571 -8.27 -4.27 11.05
CA THR A 571 -8.11 -5.72 11.32
C THR A 571 -6.75 -6.01 11.97
N GLY A 572 -6.76 -6.88 12.98
CA GLY A 572 -5.62 -7.23 13.82
C GLY A 572 -5.47 -6.32 15.05
N LEU A 573 -6.22 -5.23 15.16
CA LEU A 573 -6.27 -4.41 16.38
C LEU A 573 -7.36 -4.85 17.35
N GLU A 574 -8.35 -5.62 16.92
CA GLU A 574 -9.45 -6.07 17.77
C GLU A 574 -9.01 -6.95 18.95
N ALA A 575 -7.90 -7.68 18.81
CA ALA A 575 -7.44 -8.64 19.80
C ALA A 575 -6.77 -7.96 21.01
N THR A 576 -7.04 -8.40 22.24
CA THR A 576 -6.44 -7.80 23.45
C THR A 576 -4.91 -7.72 23.43
N LYS A 577 -4.24 -8.70 22.81
CA LYS A 577 -2.77 -8.72 22.63
C LYS A 577 -2.23 -7.51 21.84
N SER A 578 -3.05 -6.89 20.99
CA SER A 578 -2.64 -5.72 20.19
C SER A 578 -2.45 -4.48 21.07
N GLN A 579 -3.17 -4.39 22.20
CA GLN A 579 -3.21 -3.21 23.07
C GLN A 579 -1.88 -2.95 23.78
N THR A 580 -1.13 -4.01 24.08
CA THR A 580 0.23 -3.90 24.64
C THR A 580 1.28 -3.70 23.55
N LYS A 581 0.99 -4.10 22.31
CA LYS A 581 1.91 -4.02 21.16
C LYS A 581 1.94 -2.64 20.53
N PHE A 582 0.80 -1.99 20.38
CA PHE A 582 0.67 -0.70 19.70
C PHE A 582 0.48 0.46 20.69
N LYS A 583 1.25 1.53 20.50
CA LYS A 583 1.08 2.77 21.27
C LYS A 583 -0.27 3.42 20.96
N ASN A 584 -0.84 4.10 21.95
CA ASN A 584 -2.15 4.77 21.88
C ASN A 584 -3.33 3.83 21.59
N HIS A 585 -3.18 2.53 21.85
CA HIS A 585 -4.23 1.54 21.59
C HIS A 585 -4.93 1.09 22.88
N THR A 586 -5.38 2.05 23.68
CA THR A 586 -6.12 1.80 24.92
C THR A 586 -7.60 2.15 24.72
N PRO A 587 -8.53 1.18 24.83
CA PRO A 587 -9.96 1.45 24.82
C PRO A 587 -10.38 2.39 25.95
N MET A 588 -11.42 3.21 25.70
CA MET A 588 -12.07 3.95 26.77
C MET A 588 -12.81 2.99 27.70
N ASN A 589 -12.77 3.29 29.00
CA ASN A 589 -13.50 2.55 30.01
C ASN A 589 -14.96 3.02 30.05
N HIS A 590 -15.84 2.32 29.33
CA HIS A 590 -17.27 2.58 29.30
C HIS A 590 -17.97 1.85 30.45
N SER A 591 -19.07 2.41 30.98
CA SER A 591 -19.92 1.65 31.90
C SER A 591 -20.65 0.53 31.15
N THR A 592 -21.07 -0.50 31.88
CA THR A 592 -21.79 -1.65 31.32
C THR A 592 -23.00 -1.21 30.50
N GLU A 593 -23.77 -0.23 30.99
CA GLU A 593 -24.95 0.29 30.29
C GLU A 593 -24.60 1.04 29.00
N VAL A 594 -23.43 1.70 28.93
CA VAL A 594 -22.98 2.39 27.72
C VAL A 594 -22.52 1.38 26.68
N SER A 595 -21.75 0.37 27.06
CA SER A 595 -21.36 -0.72 26.17
C SER A 595 -22.58 -1.52 25.68
N GLU A 596 -23.54 -1.80 26.56
CA GLU A 596 -24.80 -2.45 26.18
C GLU A 596 -25.59 -1.58 25.19
N ARG A 597 -25.67 -0.26 25.37
CA ARG A 597 -26.26 0.61 24.34
C ARG A 597 -25.56 0.49 22.99
N PHE A 598 -24.24 0.33 22.98
CA PHE A 598 -23.50 0.20 21.72
C PHE A 598 -23.88 -1.08 20.97
N SER A 599 -24.14 -2.19 21.66
CA SER A 599 -24.50 -3.47 21.02
C SER A 599 -25.81 -3.40 20.22
N TYR A 600 -26.72 -2.47 20.53
CA TYR A 600 -27.95 -2.23 19.78
C TYR A 600 -27.77 -1.38 18.52
N ILE A 601 -26.62 -0.73 18.34
CA ILE A 601 -26.37 0.13 17.19
C ILE A 601 -25.87 -0.74 16.04
N LYS A 602 -26.57 -0.76 14.91
CA LYS A 602 -26.15 -1.47 13.69
C LYS A 602 -24.98 -0.76 13.01
N GLU A 603 -24.15 -1.51 12.29
CA GLU A 603 -23.06 -0.93 11.47
C GLU A 603 -23.58 0.13 10.50
N GLY A 604 -22.87 1.24 10.39
CA GLY A 604 -23.26 2.36 9.52
C GLY A 604 -24.45 3.18 10.01
N HIS A 605 -24.94 2.94 11.23
CA HIS A 605 -26.12 3.63 11.77
C HIS A 605 -25.80 4.41 13.05
N LYS A 606 -26.67 5.38 13.35
CA LYS A 606 -26.72 6.03 14.65
C LYS A 606 -27.62 5.23 15.58
N ILE A 607 -27.46 5.46 16.88
CA ILE A 607 -28.39 4.92 17.87
C ILE A 607 -29.82 5.44 17.60
N ASN A 608 -30.76 4.50 17.52
CA ASN A 608 -32.18 4.78 17.50
C ASN A 608 -32.74 4.53 18.91
N PRO A 609 -33.28 5.54 19.61
CA PRO A 609 -33.84 5.37 20.96
C PRO A 609 -34.94 4.30 21.04
N ASP A 610 -35.65 4.05 19.95
CA ASP A 610 -36.75 3.09 19.93
C ASP A 610 -36.27 1.64 19.98
N ASP A 611 -35.05 1.39 19.48
CA ASP A 611 -34.44 0.06 19.44
C ASP A 611 -33.87 -0.36 20.81
N LEU A 612 -33.79 0.56 21.78
CA LEU A 612 -33.24 0.30 23.10
C LEU A 612 -34.29 -0.33 24.05
N PRO A 613 -33.90 -1.29 24.90
CA PRO A 613 -34.73 -1.74 26.00
C PRO A 613 -34.96 -0.61 27.01
N GLN A 614 -36.06 -0.69 27.77
CA GLN A 614 -36.55 0.41 28.61
C GLN A 614 -35.50 0.90 29.62
N ASN A 615 -34.74 0.01 30.25
CA ASN A 615 -33.66 0.34 31.19
C ASN A 615 -32.53 1.17 30.55
N LEU A 616 -32.27 1.01 29.25
CA LEU A 616 -31.21 1.74 28.54
C LEU A 616 -31.67 3.08 27.97
N LYS A 617 -32.96 3.40 28.00
CA LYS A 617 -33.49 4.71 27.55
C LYS A 617 -33.25 5.84 28.56
N TYR A 618 -32.85 5.52 29.79
CA TYR A 618 -32.68 6.50 30.87
C TYR A 618 -31.21 6.79 31.19
N SER A 619 -30.90 8.05 31.47
CA SER A 619 -29.59 8.48 31.96
C SER A 619 -29.33 7.97 33.38
N ARG A 620 -28.09 8.10 33.86
CA ARG A 620 -27.70 7.74 35.24
C ARG A 620 -28.51 8.47 36.31
N THR A 621 -29.11 9.62 35.99
CA THR A 621 -29.97 10.41 36.88
C THR A 621 -31.46 10.07 36.73
N GLY A 622 -31.81 8.99 36.02
CA GLY A 622 -33.18 8.54 35.82
C GLY A 622 -33.98 9.35 34.77
N LYS A 623 -33.35 10.32 34.08
CA LYS A 623 -34.02 11.11 33.04
C LYS A 623 -34.01 10.40 31.70
N LEU A 624 -35.15 10.38 31.00
CA LEU A 624 -35.28 9.86 29.64
C LEU A 624 -34.34 10.61 28.68
N ILE A 625 -33.53 9.86 27.92
CA ILE A 625 -32.60 10.43 26.94
C ILE A 625 -33.37 10.79 25.67
N LYS A 626 -33.68 12.07 25.49
CA LYS A 626 -34.44 12.56 24.32
C LYS A 626 -33.65 12.54 23.01
N SER A 627 -32.33 12.64 23.09
CA SER A 627 -31.45 12.60 21.92
C SER A 627 -30.06 12.15 22.32
N PHE A 628 -29.43 11.37 21.45
CA PHE A 628 -28.06 10.91 21.62
C PHE A 628 -27.10 11.80 20.83
N SER A 629 -25.86 11.92 21.32
CA SER A 629 -24.81 12.70 20.65
C SER A 629 -24.65 12.24 19.19
N LYS A 630 -24.39 13.18 18.28
CA LYS A 630 -24.07 12.88 16.88
C LYS A 630 -22.82 11.99 16.72
N VAL A 631 -21.98 11.90 17.76
CA VAL A 631 -20.78 11.06 17.83
C VAL A 631 -21.11 9.58 18.07
N LEU A 632 -22.33 9.26 18.54
CA LEU A 632 -22.81 7.89 18.75
C LEU A 632 -23.29 7.26 17.44
N PHE A 633 -22.32 7.08 16.55
CA PHE A 633 -22.45 6.45 15.24
C PHE A 633 -21.53 5.22 15.21
N ARG A 634 -22.06 4.06 14.86
CA ARG A 634 -21.25 2.86 14.61
C ARG A 634 -20.74 2.91 13.18
N LEU A 635 -19.42 2.81 13.05
CA LEU A 635 -18.78 2.72 11.75
C LEU A 635 -19.25 1.49 10.98
N ASP A 636 -19.22 1.56 9.65
CA ASP A 636 -19.46 0.41 8.77
C ASP A 636 -18.09 -0.14 8.34
N ARG A 637 -17.84 -1.42 8.60
CA ARG A 637 -16.55 -2.03 8.28
C ARG A 637 -16.24 -2.02 6.78
N ASN A 638 -17.25 -2.07 5.92
CA ASN A 638 -17.12 -2.18 4.47
C ASN A 638 -17.13 -0.81 3.77
N GLN A 639 -17.19 0.29 4.52
CA GLN A 639 -17.13 1.65 4.00
C GLN A 639 -15.92 2.40 4.55
N PRO A 640 -15.43 3.44 3.86
CA PRO A 640 -14.53 4.42 4.47
C PRO A 640 -15.26 5.16 5.60
N SER A 641 -14.51 5.54 6.64
CA SER A 641 -15.04 6.30 7.77
C SER A 641 -15.58 7.67 7.30
N PRO A 642 -16.63 8.23 7.93
CA PRO A 642 -16.85 9.67 7.85
C PRO A 642 -15.65 10.43 8.44
N THR A 643 -15.63 11.75 8.24
CA THR A 643 -14.60 12.62 8.86
C THR A 643 -14.56 12.40 10.37
N LEU A 644 -13.41 11.96 10.89
CA LEU A 644 -13.19 11.73 12.31
C LEU A 644 -13.03 13.08 13.02
N VAL A 645 -14.13 13.60 13.56
CA VAL A 645 -14.15 14.81 14.39
C VAL A 645 -14.14 14.40 15.86
N PRO A 646 -13.16 14.83 16.66
CA PRO A 646 -13.10 14.48 18.07
C PRO A 646 -14.17 15.28 18.83
N GLY A 647 -15.33 14.67 19.05
CA GLY A 647 -16.42 15.25 19.85
C GLY A 647 -16.37 14.70 21.27
N HIS A 648 -16.38 15.57 22.29
CA HIS A 648 -16.24 15.18 23.71
C HIS A 648 -15.05 14.25 23.97
N SER A 649 -13.91 14.48 23.29
CA SER A 649 -12.69 13.68 23.43
C SER A 649 -12.85 12.20 23.04
N ALA A 650 -13.76 11.90 22.12
CA ALA A 650 -14.04 10.55 21.66
C ALA A 650 -14.23 10.47 20.13
N PHE A 651 -13.91 9.29 19.59
CA PHE A 651 -14.17 8.92 18.20
C PHE A 651 -15.47 8.11 18.08
N PRO A 652 -15.97 7.87 16.85
CA PRO A 652 -17.13 7.00 16.62
C PRO A 652 -16.99 5.59 17.20
N ILE A 653 -18.10 4.85 17.22
CA ILE A 653 -18.17 3.48 17.72
C ILE A 653 -17.50 2.54 16.73
N HIS A 654 -16.68 1.62 17.26
CA HIS A 654 -15.97 0.60 16.49
C HIS A 654 -16.96 -0.23 15.65
N PRO A 655 -16.64 -0.65 14.42
CA PRO A 655 -17.65 -1.29 13.57
C PRO A 655 -18.22 -2.58 14.17
N TRP A 656 -17.40 -3.41 14.83
CA TRP A 656 -17.84 -4.71 15.37
C TRP A 656 -17.54 -4.95 16.85
N LEU A 657 -17.15 -3.92 17.59
CA LEU A 657 -16.91 -4.02 19.03
C LEU A 657 -17.81 -3.01 19.75
N ASP A 658 -18.24 -3.33 20.96
CA ASP A 658 -19.15 -2.51 21.76
C ASP A 658 -18.37 -1.47 22.60
N ARG A 659 -17.51 -0.74 21.88
CA ARG A 659 -16.69 0.36 22.39
C ARG A 659 -16.43 1.39 21.29
N GLN A 660 -16.01 2.58 21.69
CA GLN A 660 -15.49 3.55 20.74
C GLN A 660 -14.11 3.15 20.21
N LEU A 661 -13.72 3.77 19.08
CA LEU A 661 -12.37 3.62 18.55
C LEU A 661 -11.34 4.12 19.56
N THR A 662 -10.23 3.40 19.64
CA THR A 662 -8.99 3.88 20.25
C THR A 662 -8.34 4.96 19.39
N VAL A 663 -7.42 5.72 19.99
CA VAL A 663 -6.61 6.70 19.26
C VAL A 663 -5.80 6.02 18.13
N ARG A 664 -5.21 4.84 18.37
CA ARG A 664 -4.47 4.07 17.35
C ARG A 664 -5.35 3.67 16.17
N GLU A 665 -6.55 3.17 16.39
CA GLU A 665 -7.47 2.79 15.31
C GLU A 665 -7.85 4.01 14.46
N ALA A 666 -8.15 5.14 15.11
CA ALA A 666 -8.42 6.40 14.43
C ALA A 666 -7.19 6.92 13.66
N ALA A 667 -5.99 6.78 14.22
CA ALA A 667 -4.74 7.16 13.58
C ALA A 667 -4.47 6.32 12.32
N ARG A 668 -4.73 5.01 12.34
CA ARG A 668 -4.65 4.16 11.14
C ARG A 668 -5.67 4.55 10.07
N ILE A 669 -6.90 4.87 10.48
CA ILE A 669 -7.92 5.39 9.53
C ILE A 669 -7.46 6.71 8.90
N GLN A 670 -6.77 7.55 9.67
CA GLN A 670 -6.12 8.77 9.18
C GLN A 670 -4.80 8.52 8.45
N THR A 671 -4.36 7.27 8.28
CA THR A 671 -3.11 6.86 7.60
C THR A 671 -1.81 7.30 8.29
N PHE A 672 -1.84 7.54 9.59
CA PHE A 672 -0.61 7.69 10.37
C PHE A 672 0.15 6.36 10.47
N PRO A 673 1.49 6.39 10.37
CA PRO A 673 2.32 5.22 10.66
C PRO A 673 2.12 4.72 12.10
N ASP A 674 2.21 3.39 12.27
CA ASP A 674 2.09 2.77 13.60
C ASP A 674 3.21 3.15 14.58
N SER A 675 4.33 3.66 14.06
CA SER A 675 5.45 4.17 14.86
C SER A 675 5.18 5.52 15.51
N ILE A 676 4.21 6.29 15.02
CA ILE A 676 3.91 7.62 15.58
C ILE A 676 3.14 7.45 16.88
N GLU A 677 3.68 7.96 17.97
CA GLU A 677 3.07 7.96 19.30
C GLU A 677 2.53 9.36 19.64
N PHE A 678 1.27 9.44 20.04
CA PHE A 678 0.59 10.69 20.40
C PHE A 678 0.66 10.91 21.91
N LEU A 679 1.20 12.04 22.36
CA LEU A 679 1.35 12.36 23.77
C LEU A 679 0.24 13.27 24.29
N GLY A 680 0.11 13.34 25.62
CA GLY A 680 -0.94 14.07 26.32
C GLY A 680 -2.08 13.18 26.80
N ASN A 681 -3.12 13.78 27.39
CA ASN A 681 -4.32 13.04 27.81
C ASN A 681 -5.13 12.54 26.59
N HIS A 682 -6.04 11.59 26.81
CA HIS A 682 -6.84 10.99 25.74
C HIS A 682 -7.52 12.03 24.82
N GLY A 683 -8.06 13.11 25.39
CA GLY A 683 -8.69 14.18 24.61
C GLY A 683 -7.71 14.94 23.72
N GLN A 684 -6.51 15.23 24.21
CA GLN A 684 -5.44 15.84 23.42
C GLN A 684 -5.01 14.93 22.27
N GLN A 685 -4.85 13.62 22.53
CA GLN A 685 -4.52 12.64 21.51
C GLN A 685 -5.60 12.55 20.42
N CYS A 686 -6.89 12.53 20.80
CA CYS A 686 -8.00 12.56 19.85
C CYS A 686 -8.02 13.84 19.01
N LYS A 687 -7.74 15.00 19.61
CA LYS A 687 -7.64 16.28 18.87
C LYS A 687 -6.52 16.27 17.85
N GLN A 688 -5.33 15.82 18.26
CA GLN A 688 -4.16 15.67 17.38
C GLN A 688 -4.47 14.81 16.16
N VAL A 689 -5.02 13.61 16.36
CA VAL A 689 -5.39 12.72 15.25
C VAL A 689 -6.52 13.29 14.42
N GLY A 690 -7.59 13.81 15.02
CA GLY A 690 -8.78 14.29 14.30
C GLY A 690 -8.56 15.53 13.44
N ASN A 691 -7.72 16.45 13.91
CA ASN A 691 -7.41 17.71 13.23
C ASN A 691 -6.46 17.51 12.05
N ALA A 692 -5.54 16.54 12.13
CA ALA A 692 -4.54 16.30 11.10
C ALA A 692 -5.14 16.12 9.69
N PHE A 693 -4.36 16.53 8.69
CA PHE A 693 -4.54 16.10 7.31
C PHE A 693 -3.86 14.73 7.12
N PRO A 694 -4.51 13.75 6.47
CA PRO A 694 -3.98 12.38 6.37
C PRO A 694 -2.59 12.32 5.67
N PRO A 695 -1.57 11.69 6.27
CA PRO A 695 -0.23 11.58 5.68
C PRO A 695 -0.22 11.00 4.27
N MET A 696 -1.05 10.00 4.00
CA MET A 696 -1.15 9.40 2.67
C MET A 696 -1.61 10.41 1.62
N ALA A 697 -2.60 11.26 1.94
CA ALA A 697 -3.06 12.29 1.01
C ALA A 697 -1.97 13.35 0.80
N ALA A 698 -1.34 13.83 1.88
CA ALA A 698 -0.24 14.80 1.82
C ALA A 698 0.91 14.32 0.93
N GLU A 699 1.28 13.05 1.05
CA GLU A 699 2.34 12.45 0.26
C GLU A 699 2.01 12.39 -1.24
N VAL A 700 0.75 12.16 -1.60
CA VAL A 700 0.31 12.22 -3.00
C VAL A 700 0.55 13.62 -3.58
N PHE A 701 0.22 14.68 -2.84
CA PHE A 701 0.49 16.06 -3.25
C PHE A 701 1.99 16.37 -3.31
N ALA A 702 2.76 15.92 -2.32
CA ALA A 702 4.21 16.11 -2.29
C ALA A 702 4.90 15.48 -3.52
N ASN A 703 4.45 14.30 -3.95
CA ASN A 703 5.01 13.60 -5.13
C ASN A 703 4.69 14.32 -6.45
N VAL A 704 3.52 14.91 -6.61
CA VAL A 704 3.19 15.65 -7.84
C VAL A 704 3.97 16.97 -7.93
N ILE A 705 4.14 17.69 -6.82
CA ILE A 705 5.00 18.89 -6.75
C ILE A 705 6.44 18.51 -7.11
N LYS A 706 6.95 17.44 -6.50
CA LYS A 706 8.31 16.93 -6.76
C LYS A 706 8.52 16.56 -8.23
N LYS A 707 7.50 15.97 -8.86
CA LYS A 707 7.54 15.59 -10.27
C LYS A 707 7.50 16.80 -11.19
N ALA A 708 6.68 17.80 -10.88
CA ALA A 708 6.63 19.06 -11.63
C ALA A 708 8.01 19.76 -11.61
N ILE A 709 8.58 19.93 -10.41
CA ILE A 709 9.91 20.54 -10.23
C ILE A 709 11.01 19.72 -10.93
N ALA A 710 11.05 18.40 -10.73
CA ALA A 710 12.13 17.57 -11.25
C ALA A 710 12.16 17.45 -12.78
N ASN A 711 11.04 17.69 -13.45
CA ASN A 711 10.93 17.64 -14.91
C ASN A 711 10.76 19.03 -15.53
N ASP A 712 10.83 20.10 -14.73
CA ASP A 712 10.57 21.48 -15.14
C ASP A 712 9.35 21.62 -16.06
N TRP A 713 8.21 21.07 -15.61
CA TRP A 713 7.00 21.06 -16.43
C TRP A 713 6.42 22.47 -16.57
N LYS A 714 6.59 23.08 -17.74
CA LYS A 714 5.99 24.38 -18.14
C LYS A 714 5.07 24.17 -19.34
N GLU A 715 4.15 25.10 -19.59
CA GLU A 715 3.21 25.02 -20.72
C GLU A 715 3.92 24.84 -22.08
N GLU A 716 5.05 25.52 -22.25
CA GLU A 716 5.88 25.49 -23.46
C GLU A 716 6.64 24.16 -23.69
N ASN A 717 6.77 23.31 -22.67
CA ASN A 717 7.54 22.06 -22.72
C ASN A 717 6.76 20.85 -22.18
N LEU A 718 5.46 20.82 -22.47
CA LEU A 718 4.57 19.72 -22.05
C LEU A 718 4.95 18.41 -22.75
N SER A 719 5.71 17.58 -22.05
CA SER A 719 5.91 16.18 -22.46
C SER A 719 4.55 15.45 -22.57
N GLY A 720 4.48 14.39 -23.38
CA GLY A 720 3.27 13.54 -23.45
C GLY A 720 2.83 12.97 -22.08
N LEU A 721 3.78 12.81 -21.14
CA LEU A 721 3.52 12.46 -19.74
C LEU A 721 2.86 13.60 -18.95
N ALA A 722 3.28 14.85 -19.16
CA ALA A 722 2.67 16.02 -18.56
C ALA A 722 1.23 16.22 -19.10
N ASN A 723 1.04 16.08 -20.42
CA ASN A 723 -0.30 16.10 -21.02
C ASN A 723 -1.21 15.01 -20.44
N TYR A 724 -0.71 13.78 -20.28
CA TYR A 724 -1.50 12.73 -19.63
C TYR A 724 -1.85 13.08 -18.18
N SER A 725 -0.96 13.72 -17.43
CA SER A 725 -1.22 14.18 -16.06
C SER A 725 -2.26 15.32 -16.01
N LEU A 726 -2.36 16.16 -17.03
CA LEU A 726 -3.27 17.30 -17.12
C LEU A 726 -4.67 16.97 -17.66
N ILE A 727 -4.84 15.90 -18.45
CA ILE A 727 -6.16 15.51 -18.96
C ILE A 727 -7.08 15.14 -17.80
N GLU A 728 -8.03 16.01 -17.47
CA GLU A 728 -9.22 15.65 -16.70
C GLU A 728 -10.02 14.67 -17.56
N LYS A 729 -10.37 13.52 -16.96
CA LYS A 729 -11.27 12.55 -17.58
C LYS A 729 -12.64 12.69 -16.99
#